data_AF-A0A946GTG6-F1
#
_entry.id   AF-A0A946GTG6-F1
#
_cell.length_a   1.000
_cell.length_b   1.000
_cell.length_c   1.000
_cell.angle_alpha   90.00
_cell.angle_beta   90.00
_cell.angle_gamma   90.00
#
_symmetry.space_group_name_H-M   'P 1'
#
loop_
_entity.id
_entity.type
_entity.pdbx_description
1 polymer ?
#
loop_
_entity_poly.entity_id
_entity_poly.type
_entity_poly.pdbx_seq_one_letter_code
_entity_poly.pdbx_strand_id
1 'polypeptide(L)'
;MNSESDKLIRLLIVDEGLYQAEVITSALRSSGLHVLAEHAENSDDMAEIIKQKPIDLVLFSLQLTDFTLQQAQQLIRECGRHLYIVGMASEVNDEMATEAMKLGAQDVICNSSLERLALVVKRESDNIKIWRKTVKSEKELHESEKRCQSLLANSKDAVAYVHEGMHIYANNVYMELFGNTDFDELEGMPLIDMVHTSQQDELKQFLRDLSQNKNTKNELTLKLMHANGETIDGLLEFSRASFEGENCTQILIRTQADTSELEQQISYMSQHDLVTGLYNRQYFMEQLQQQMDNAANGKFQSYFLFISIDNFQSIRNTVGISGCDILINDIATIIKLHATKNELVARFGAYSYSMLCSGKEKEKENVEKNTAALLKQIEQHISETGQQSISCTCSIALYAIDEITPDNPNEIISRIERTLDKIQLKGGNSFQFYVPVSGEMTQQEEDGEIIKHIKYAIAKDSIYPLYQPIVSIAGATGERYELRKSIITDNGKELNEEDFMPAAERSNMAKTLDRWSIITAIKQIAVAARSDRKINIFISLSCDGLKDATLARWVSARIQSAKIPGEQLVFCINEVHAVNQLKAVKNLYKGLKQLHCQIVLDEFGTGLNPFQLVKHIQPDYLRINMAYIEGLAASSENQNSIREITSQASSMEISTILPGVSDASMLSVVWTVGTDFVQGDFLQAPSKSLNYDFSSMSG
;
A
#
# COMPACT_ATOMS: atom_id res chain seq x y z
N MET A 1 8.27 3.88 13.86
CA MET A 1 8.01 4.22 15.28
C MET A 1 7.69 2.91 15.98
N ASN A 2 8.38 2.60 17.07
CA ASN A 2 8.26 1.33 17.79
C ASN A 2 6.81 1.16 18.27
N SER A 3 6.06 0.24 17.66
CA SER A 3 4.74 -0.22 18.11
C SER A 3 4.84 -0.80 19.52
N GLU A 4 3.75 -0.81 20.31
CA GLU A 4 3.75 -1.44 21.63
C GLU A 4 4.11 -2.94 21.60
N SER A 5 4.00 -3.59 20.44
CA SER A 5 4.53 -4.94 20.22
C SER A 5 6.05 -5.05 20.37
N ASP A 6 6.77 -3.92 20.32
CA ASP A 6 8.21 -3.79 20.58
C ASP A 6 8.53 -3.55 22.08
N LYS A 7 7.51 -3.31 22.92
CA LYS A 7 7.64 -3.26 24.39
C LYS A 7 7.28 -4.58 25.07
N LEU A 8 6.49 -5.44 24.41
CA LEU A 8 6.12 -6.76 24.91
C LEU A 8 7.35 -7.69 24.92
N ILE A 9 7.64 -8.26 26.09
CA ILE A 9 8.68 -9.26 26.28
C ILE A 9 7.99 -10.63 26.44
N ARG A 10 8.20 -11.52 25.48
CA ARG A 10 7.64 -12.88 25.51
C ARG A 10 8.64 -13.83 26.18
N LEU A 11 8.29 -14.28 27.37
CA LEU A 11 9.14 -15.12 28.21
C LEU A 11 8.67 -16.56 28.18
N LEU A 12 9.61 -17.49 28.19
CA LEU A 12 9.35 -18.88 28.57
C LEU A 12 10.06 -19.14 29.90
N ILE A 13 9.30 -19.49 30.93
CA ILE A 13 9.83 -19.85 32.24
C ILE A 13 9.82 -21.38 32.33
N VAL A 14 11.01 -21.96 32.45
CA VAL A 14 11.21 -23.40 32.61
C VAL A 14 11.54 -23.67 34.08
N ASP A 15 10.57 -24.22 34.80
CA ASP A 15 10.65 -24.49 36.24
C ASP A 15 9.73 -25.67 36.59
N GLU A 16 9.96 -26.34 37.72
CA GLU A 16 9.16 -27.47 38.19
C GLU A 16 7.77 -27.03 38.71
N GLY A 17 7.62 -25.75 39.07
CA GLY A 17 6.42 -25.25 39.73
C GLY A 17 5.83 -23.99 39.11
N LEU A 18 4.56 -24.09 38.68
CA LEU A 18 3.77 -22.98 38.13
C LEU A 18 3.72 -21.74 39.06
N TYR A 19 3.71 -21.96 40.38
CA TYR A 19 3.70 -20.88 41.38
C TYR A 19 4.92 -19.94 41.24
N GLN A 20 6.11 -20.51 41.02
CA GLN A 20 7.34 -19.73 40.90
C GLN A 20 7.32 -18.85 39.63
N ALA A 21 6.78 -19.40 38.53
CA ALA A 21 6.58 -18.67 37.28
C ALA A 21 5.61 -17.48 37.43
N GLU A 22 4.52 -17.65 38.19
CA GLU A 22 3.58 -16.57 38.49
C GLU A 22 4.22 -15.45 39.33
N VAL A 23 5.01 -15.82 40.36
CA VAL A 23 5.74 -14.86 41.20
C VAL A 23 6.72 -14.05 40.38
N ILE A 24 7.52 -14.70 39.52
CA ILE A 24 8.46 -14.02 38.62
C ILE A 24 7.72 -13.09 37.67
N THR A 25 6.64 -13.56 37.05
CA THR A 25 5.85 -12.77 36.11
C THR A 25 5.24 -11.53 36.77
N SER A 26 4.71 -11.68 37.98
CA SER A 26 4.16 -10.57 38.77
C SER A 26 5.23 -9.55 39.14
N ALA A 27 6.41 -10.00 39.57
CA ALA A 27 7.53 -9.15 39.92
C ALA A 27 8.04 -8.31 38.72
N LEU A 28 8.16 -8.93 37.55
CA LEU A 28 8.56 -8.25 36.31
C LEU A 28 7.53 -7.18 35.90
N ARG A 29 6.23 -7.49 36.01
CA ARG A 29 5.15 -6.52 35.76
C ARG A 29 5.19 -5.34 36.74
N SER A 30 5.40 -5.62 38.03
CA SER A 30 5.50 -4.58 39.06
C SER A 30 6.70 -3.65 38.86
N SER A 31 7.75 -4.13 38.18
CA SER A 31 8.93 -3.36 37.79
C SER A 31 8.72 -2.53 36.51
N GLY A 32 7.49 -2.50 35.98
CA GLY A 32 7.13 -1.74 34.78
C GLY A 32 7.45 -2.43 33.45
N LEU A 33 7.76 -3.74 33.45
CA LEU A 33 7.98 -4.51 32.23
C LEU A 33 6.67 -5.13 31.72
N HIS A 34 6.39 -4.98 30.43
CA HIS A 34 5.26 -5.63 29.78
C HIS A 34 5.66 -7.05 29.38
N VAL A 35 5.37 -8.03 30.23
CA VAL A 35 5.74 -9.45 30.01
C VAL A 35 4.52 -10.34 29.74
N LEU A 36 4.66 -11.21 28.73
CA LEU A 36 3.82 -12.38 28.50
C LEU A 36 4.67 -13.61 28.76
N ALA A 37 4.39 -14.34 29.85
CA ALA A 37 5.15 -15.51 30.24
C ALA A 37 4.36 -16.79 29.96
N GLU A 38 5.04 -17.76 29.36
CA GLU A 38 4.62 -19.14 29.21
C GLU A 38 5.41 -20.01 30.20
N HIS A 39 4.88 -21.17 30.57
CA HIS A 39 5.51 -22.09 31.52
C HIS A 39 5.76 -23.46 30.88
N ALA A 40 6.92 -24.05 31.14
CA ALA A 40 7.26 -25.42 30.75
C ALA A 40 7.87 -26.17 31.94
N GLU A 41 7.41 -27.41 32.17
CA GLU A 41 7.89 -28.24 33.29
C GLU A 41 9.02 -29.18 32.86
N ASN A 42 9.07 -29.53 31.57
CA ASN A 42 10.02 -30.50 31.03
C ASN A 42 10.50 -30.13 29.61
N SER A 43 11.37 -30.97 29.04
CA SER A 43 11.94 -30.75 27.71
C SER A 43 10.91 -30.77 26.58
N ASP A 44 9.86 -31.60 26.69
CA ASP A 44 8.84 -31.75 25.64
C ASP A 44 7.94 -30.51 25.60
N ASP A 45 7.53 -30.01 26.76
CA ASP A 45 6.77 -28.77 26.89
C ASP A 45 7.55 -27.57 26.31
N MET A 46 8.84 -27.46 26.66
CA MET A 46 9.71 -26.41 26.13
C MET A 46 9.84 -26.51 24.59
N ALA A 47 10.01 -27.72 24.07
CA ALA A 47 10.12 -27.94 22.63
C ALA A 47 8.83 -27.59 21.87
N GLU A 48 7.66 -27.90 22.44
CA GLU A 48 6.37 -27.56 21.86
C GLU A 48 6.13 -26.05 21.86
N ILE A 49 6.34 -25.39 23.00
CA ILE A 49 6.10 -23.95 23.16
C ILE A 49 7.03 -23.13 22.25
N ILE A 50 8.32 -23.47 22.19
CA ILE A 50 9.28 -22.74 21.35
C ILE A 50 8.97 -22.88 19.85
N LYS A 51 8.37 -23.99 19.42
CA LYS A 51 7.93 -24.18 18.01
C LYS A 51 6.66 -23.39 17.71
N GLN A 52 5.66 -23.46 18.57
CA GLN A 52 4.33 -22.90 18.30
C GLN A 52 4.24 -21.39 18.59
N LYS A 53 4.92 -20.91 19.62
CA LYS A 53 4.76 -19.54 20.12
C LYS A 53 6.03 -18.71 19.89
N PRO A 54 5.92 -17.40 19.57
CA PRO A 54 7.07 -16.52 19.47
C PRO A 54 7.61 -16.24 20.88
N ILE A 55 8.79 -16.78 21.21
CA ILE A 55 9.49 -16.51 22.48
C ILE A 55 10.65 -15.55 22.22
N ASP A 56 10.94 -14.66 23.17
CA ASP A 56 12.05 -13.71 23.11
C ASP A 56 13.20 -14.10 24.05
N LEU A 57 12.87 -14.57 25.26
CA LEU A 57 13.85 -14.92 26.29
C LEU A 57 13.36 -16.14 27.10
N VAL A 58 14.27 -17.04 27.43
CA VAL A 58 14.03 -18.21 28.28
C VAL A 58 14.63 -17.97 29.66
N LEU A 59 13.83 -18.14 30.71
CA LEU A 59 14.29 -18.19 32.09
C LEU A 59 14.31 -19.66 32.51
N PHE A 60 15.49 -20.19 32.83
CA PHE A 60 15.68 -21.63 33.03
C PHE A 60 16.16 -21.95 34.43
N SER A 61 15.40 -22.76 35.17
CA SER A 61 15.80 -23.22 36.50
C SER A 61 16.93 -24.25 36.42
N LEU A 62 18.07 -23.96 37.06
CA LEU A 62 19.23 -24.85 37.15
C LEU A 62 19.04 -25.97 38.17
N GLN A 63 17.89 -26.03 38.84
CA GLN A 63 17.60 -27.02 39.87
C GLN A 63 16.82 -28.24 39.35
N LEU A 64 16.41 -28.21 38.08
CA LEU A 64 15.70 -29.31 37.42
C LEU A 64 16.58 -30.57 37.36
N THR A 65 16.05 -31.70 37.83
CA THR A 65 16.81 -32.97 37.85
C THR A 65 16.81 -33.69 36.51
N ASP A 66 15.68 -33.65 35.80
CA ASP A 66 15.46 -34.44 34.58
C ASP A 66 15.68 -33.63 33.29
N PHE A 67 15.91 -32.33 33.41
CA PHE A 67 16.12 -31.43 32.27
C PHE A 67 17.27 -30.47 32.53
N THR A 68 18.35 -30.61 31.77
CA THR A 68 19.58 -29.83 31.95
C THR A 68 19.64 -28.59 31.05
N LEU A 69 20.40 -27.59 31.48
CA LEU A 69 20.65 -26.37 30.68
C LEU A 69 21.25 -26.69 29.30
N GLN A 70 22.09 -27.72 29.22
CA GLN A 70 22.69 -28.16 27.96
C GLN A 70 21.63 -28.70 26.97
N GLN A 71 20.67 -29.48 27.45
CA GLN A 71 19.54 -29.96 26.64
C GLN A 71 18.64 -28.80 26.21
N ALA A 72 18.37 -27.83 27.10
CA ALA A 72 17.60 -26.64 26.76
C ALA A 72 18.27 -25.81 25.65
N GLN A 73 19.60 -25.64 25.73
CA GLN A 73 20.40 -25.00 24.69
C GLN A 73 20.39 -25.76 23.37
N GLN A 74 20.42 -27.09 23.41
CA GLN A 74 20.28 -27.91 22.21
C GLN A 74 18.91 -27.71 21.54
N LEU A 75 17.82 -27.70 22.31
CA LEU A 75 16.47 -27.43 21.79
C LEU A 75 16.35 -26.04 21.15
N ILE A 76 16.98 -25.02 21.75
CA ILE A 76 17.04 -23.66 21.16
C ILE A 76 17.78 -23.67 19.82
N ARG A 77 18.88 -24.43 19.70
CA ARG A 77 19.61 -24.54 18.43
C ARG A 77 18.79 -25.29 17.37
N GLU A 78 18.10 -26.35 17.75
CA GLU A 78 17.30 -27.18 16.85
C GLU A 78 16.03 -26.48 16.36
N CYS A 79 15.48 -25.53 17.12
CA CYS A 79 14.28 -24.79 16.71
C CYS A 79 14.56 -23.72 15.63
N GLY A 80 15.83 -23.44 15.35
CA GLY A 80 16.24 -22.47 14.32
C GLY A 80 15.90 -21.02 14.66
N ARG A 81 15.55 -20.70 15.92
CA ARG A 81 15.28 -19.33 16.39
C ARG A 81 16.42 -18.86 17.30
N HIS A 82 16.78 -17.59 17.17
CA HIS A 82 17.73 -16.98 18.10
C HIS A 82 17.01 -16.59 19.40
N LEU A 83 17.28 -17.33 20.47
CA LEU A 83 16.73 -17.10 21.81
C LEU A 83 17.86 -16.97 22.81
N TYR A 84 17.70 -16.06 23.76
CA TYR A 84 18.59 -15.99 24.92
C TYR A 84 18.03 -16.83 26.06
N ILE A 85 18.93 -17.39 26.87
CA ILE A 85 18.60 -18.13 28.08
C ILE A 85 19.30 -17.48 29.27
N VAL A 86 18.58 -17.29 30.37
CA VAL A 86 19.11 -16.82 31.65
C VAL A 86 18.87 -17.93 32.68
N GLY A 87 19.94 -18.35 33.35
CA GLY A 87 19.88 -19.35 34.40
C GLY A 87 19.30 -18.78 35.70
N MET A 88 18.51 -19.58 36.38
CA MET A 88 17.87 -19.26 37.65
C MET A 88 18.22 -20.31 38.70
N ALA A 89 18.61 -19.90 39.90
CA ALA A 89 18.95 -20.81 40.98
C ALA A 89 18.62 -20.21 42.35
N SER A 90 18.45 -21.06 43.37
CA SER A 90 18.19 -20.61 44.75
C SER A 90 19.40 -19.93 45.40
N GLU A 91 20.62 -20.36 45.06
CA GLU A 91 21.89 -19.74 45.46
C GLU A 91 22.80 -19.68 44.24
N VAL A 92 23.55 -18.58 44.07
CA VAL A 92 24.46 -18.39 42.93
C VAL A 92 25.87 -18.15 43.44
N ASN A 93 26.82 -18.97 42.99
CA ASN A 93 28.25 -18.78 43.21
C ASN A 93 28.98 -18.59 41.86
N ASP A 94 30.22 -18.11 41.91
CA ASP A 94 31.00 -17.78 40.71
C ASP A 94 31.27 -19.00 39.82
N GLU A 95 31.47 -20.18 40.41
CA GLU A 95 31.73 -21.42 39.66
C GLU A 95 30.52 -21.83 38.82
N MET A 96 29.33 -21.85 39.43
CA MET A 96 28.07 -22.20 38.77
C MET A 96 27.70 -21.18 37.69
N ALA A 97 27.86 -19.89 37.98
CA ALA A 97 27.62 -18.84 36.98
C ALA A 97 28.56 -19.01 35.77
N THR A 98 29.84 -19.29 36.04
CA THR A 98 30.85 -19.53 34.99
C THR A 98 30.51 -20.77 34.15
N GLU A 99 30.09 -21.86 34.77
CA GLU A 99 29.73 -23.09 34.08
C GLU A 99 28.48 -22.91 33.20
N ALA A 100 27.42 -22.29 33.73
CA ALA A 100 26.21 -22.02 32.97
C ALA A 100 26.46 -21.08 31.78
N MET A 101 27.31 -20.06 31.95
CA MET A 101 27.70 -19.17 30.85
C MET A 101 28.52 -19.90 29.78
N LYS A 102 29.42 -20.83 30.16
CA LYS A 102 30.13 -21.70 29.20
C LYS A 102 29.17 -22.59 28.40
N LEU A 103 28.06 -23.00 29.00
CA LEU A 103 27.01 -23.78 28.33
C LEU A 103 26.09 -22.93 27.45
N GLY A 104 26.21 -21.60 27.49
CA GLY A 104 25.48 -20.67 26.62
C GLY A 104 24.43 -19.80 27.30
N ALA A 105 24.33 -19.80 28.63
CA ALA A 105 23.51 -18.83 29.35
C ALA A 105 24.09 -17.41 29.27
N GLN A 106 23.23 -16.40 29.12
CA GLN A 106 23.64 -15.00 29.09
C GLN A 106 23.97 -14.47 30.49
N ASP A 107 23.28 -14.97 31.49
CA ASP A 107 23.51 -14.63 32.90
C ASP A 107 22.96 -15.73 33.80
N VAL A 108 23.30 -15.66 35.09
CA VAL A 108 22.72 -16.51 36.14
C VAL A 108 22.29 -15.65 37.32
N ILE A 109 21.04 -15.84 37.75
CA ILE A 109 20.40 -14.97 38.75
C ILE A 109 19.82 -15.81 39.88
N CYS A 110 19.90 -15.25 41.09
CA CYS A 110 19.28 -15.82 42.27
C CYS A 110 17.76 -15.56 42.27
N ASN A 111 16.95 -16.59 42.50
CA ASN A 111 15.49 -16.53 42.49
C ASN A 111 14.91 -15.51 43.50
N SER A 112 15.64 -15.23 44.58
CA SER A 112 15.25 -14.25 45.60
C SER A 112 15.49 -12.79 45.19
N SER A 113 16.31 -12.54 44.17
CA SER A 113 16.75 -11.20 43.76
C SER A 113 15.91 -10.66 42.59
N LEU A 114 14.62 -10.42 42.83
CA LEU A 114 13.64 -10.04 41.80
C LEU A 114 13.95 -8.69 41.11
N GLU A 115 14.53 -7.71 41.82
CA GLU A 115 14.96 -6.45 41.21
C GLU A 115 16.08 -6.66 40.18
N ARG A 116 17.07 -7.50 40.52
CA ARG A 116 18.16 -7.87 39.60
C ARG A 116 17.63 -8.66 38.41
N LEU A 117 16.68 -9.57 38.64
CA LEU A 117 16.00 -10.31 37.58
C LEU A 117 15.33 -9.36 36.57
N ALA A 118 14.59 -8.35 37.04
CA ALA A 118 13.96 -7.37 36.17
C ALA A 118 14.98 -6.58 35.33
N LEU A 119 16.10 -6.17 35.93
CA LEU A 119 17.17 -5.47 35.21
C LEU A 119 17.81 -6.35 34.12
N VAL A 120 18.08 -7.62 34.41
CA VAL A 120 18.67 -8.54 33.43
C VAL A 120 17.67 -8.91 32.33
N VAL A 121 16.41 -9.19 32.66
CA VAL A 121 15.36 -9.46 31.67
C VAL A 121 15.21 -8.26 30.73
N LYS A 122 15.25 -7.05 31.25
CA LYS A 122 15.23 -5.83 30.43
C LYS A 122 16.46 -5.75 29.52
N ARG A 123 17.66 -5.94 30.07
CA ARG A 123 18.93 -5.93 29.32
C ARG A 123 18.90 -6.93 28.16
N GLU A 124 18.53 -8.18 28.43
CA GLU A 124 18.51 -9.22 27.40
C GLU A 124 17.37 -9.05 26.39
N SER A 125 16.23 -8.51 26.82
CA SER A 125 15.15 -8.13 25.90
C SER A 125 15.56 -7.00 24.95
N ASP A 126 16.33 -6.02 25.43
CA ASP A 126 16.85 -4.96 24.58
C ASP A 126 17.93 -5.51 23.62
N ASN A 127 18.80 -6.42 24.10
CA ASN A 127 19.80 -7.09 23.27
C ASN A 127 19.17 -7.91 22.13
N ILE A 128 18.10 -8.69 22.39
CA ILE A 128 17.46 -9.48 21.34
C ILE A 128 16.80 -8.58 20.28
N LYS A 129 16.27 -7.41 20.68
CA LYS A 129 15.75 -6.41 19.73
C LYS A 129 16.86 -5.80 18.89
N ILE A 130 18.00 -5.46 19.50
CA ILE A 130 19.18 -4.99 18.78
C ILE A 130 19.61 -6.03 17.76
N TRP A 131 19.75 -7.30 18.16
CA TRP A 131 20.12 -8.38 17.25
C TRP A 131 19.13 -8.51 16.07
N ARG A 132 17.82 -8.53 16.33
CA ARG A 132 16.79 -8.60 15.27
C ARG A 132 16.86 -7.41 14.33
N LYS A 133 17.08 -6.21 14.87
CA LYS A 133 17.26 -4.99 14.08
C LYS A 133 18.52 -5.06 13.23
N THR A 134 19.63 -5.54 13.77
CA THR A 134 20.88 -5.74 13.03
C THR A 134 20.69 -6.72 11.89
N VAL A 135 20.12 -7.90 12.13
CA VAL A 135 19.86 -8.91 11.08
C VAL A 135 18.92 -8.35 10.00
N LYS A 136 17.88 -7.60 10.41
CA LYS A 136 16.98 -6.94 9.46
C LYS A 136 17.71 -5.88 8.62
N SER A 137 18.50 -5.03 9.24
CA SER A 137 19.27 -3.99 8.55
C SER A 137 20.37 -4.56 7.65
N GLU A 138 21.03 -5.64 8.05
CA GLU A 138 21.97 -6.37 7.20
C GLU A 138 21.26 -6.95 5.97
N LYS A 139 20.07 -7.54 6.16
CA LYS A 139 19.27 -8.05 5.04
C LYS A 139 18.82 -6.92 4.10
N GLU A 140 18.34 -5.82 4.65
CA GLU A 140 17.93 -4.63 3.88
C GLU A 140 19.12 -4.00 3.14
N LEU A 141 20.30 -3.92 3.78
CA LEU A 141 21.53 -3.45 3.16
C LEU A 141 21.96 -4.38 2.03
N HIS A 142 21.98 -5.69 2.25
CA HIS A 142 22.33 -6.69 1.24
C HIS A 142 21.35 -6.67 0.06
N GLU A 143 20.05 -6.53 0.32
CA GLU A 143 19.04 -6.37 -0.74
C GLU A 143 19.24 -5.06 -1.50
N SER A 144 19.61 -3.97 -0.82
CA SER A 144 19.92 -2.69 -1.45
C SER A 144 21.21 -2.76 -2.28
N GLU A 145 22.26 -3.40 -1.78
CA GLU A 145 23.53 -3.61 -2.48
C GLU A 145 23.32 -4.48 -3.72
N LYS A 146 22.61 -5.61 -3.58
CA LYS A 146 22.20 -6.44 -4.73
C LYS A 146 21.38 -5.66 -5.75
N ARG A 147 20.47 -4.80 -5.30
CA ARG A 147 19.69 -3.94 -6.19
C ARG A 147 20.58 -2.93 -6.91
N CYS A 148 21.49 -2.26 -6.22
CA CYS A 148 22.45 -1.32 -6.82
C CYS A 148 23.37 -2.02 -7.83
N GLN A 149 23.93 -3.18 -7.48
CA GLN A 149 24.72 -4.01 -8.40
C GLN A 149 23.89 -4.46 -9.61
N SER A 150 22.65 -4.89 -9.40
CA SER A 150 21.76 -5.28 -10.51
C SER A 150 21.40 -4.09 -11.40
N LEU A 151 21.21 -2.90 -10.84
CA LEU A 151 20.97 -1.67 -11.61
C LEU A 151 22.21 -1.24 -12.41
N LEU A 152 23.41 -1.40 -11.83
CA LEU A 152 24.68 -1.12 -12.52
C LEU A 152 24.97 -2.15 -13.63
N ALA A 153 24.74 -3.44 -13.36
CA ALA A 153 24.92 -4.52 -14.32
C ALA A 153 23.94 -4.44 -15.50
N ASN A 154 22.68 -4.05 -15.23
CA ASN A 154 21.65 -3.86 -16.26
C ASN A 154 21.57 -2.43 -16.80
N SER A 155 22.52 -1.57 -16.45
CA SER A 155 22.62 -0.23 -17.05
C SER A 155 22.92 -0.36 -18.53
N LYS A 156 22.21 0.40 -19.35
CA LYS A 156 22.45 0.47 -20.80
C LYS A 156 23.68 1.31 -21.15
N ASP A 157 24.10 2.20 -20.26
CA ASP A 157 25.35 2.94 -20.41
C ASP A 157 26.51 2.04 -19.97
N ALA A 158 27.62 2.09 -20.70
CA ALA A 158 28.87 1.45 -20.30
C ALA A 158 29.45 2.22 -19.11
N VAL A 159 29.54 1.56 -17.94
CA VAL A 159 29.99 2.16 -16.69
C VAL A 159 31.19 1.40 -16.14
N ALA A 160 32.25 2.12 -15.80
CA ALA A 160 33.39 1.60 -15.07
C ALA A 160 33.78 2.50 -13.90
N TYR A 161 34.38 1.90 -12.87
CA TYR A 161 35.06 2.62 -11.80
C TYR A 161 36.55 2.38 -11.90
N VAL A 162 37.31 3.46 -11.81
CA VAL A 162 38.76 3.47 -11.99
C VAL A 162 39.42 4.12 -10.79
N HIS A 163 40.34 3.41 -10.14
CA HIS A 163 41.15 3.87 -9.02
C HIS A 163 42.62 3.92 -9.43
N GLU A 164 43.28 5.06 -9.23
CA GLU A 164 44.67 5.31 -9.68
C GLU A 164 44.95 4.97 -11.16
N GLY A 165 43.93 5.07 -12.01
CA GLY A 165 44.02 4.75 -13.44
C GLY A 165 43.74 3.29 -13.79
N MET A 166 43.48 2.43 -12.79
CA MET A 166 43.21 1.00 -12.94
C MET A 166 41.72 0.69 -12.77
N HIS A 167 41.16 -0.20 -13.59
CA HIS A 167 39.76 -0.63 -13.44
C HIS A 167 39.60 -1.47 -12.17
N ILE A 168 38.63 -1.07 -11.34
CA ILE A 168 38.21 -1.79 -10.12
C ILE A 168 36.79 -2.34 -10.24
N TYR A 169 36.03 -1.87 -11.22
CA TYR A 169 34.73 -2.43 -11.59
C TYR A 169 34.38 -2.00 -13.03
N ALA A 170 33.71 -2.87 -13.76
CA ALA A 170 33.05 -2.54 -15.03
C ALA A 170 31.74 -3.33 -15.16
N ASN A 171 30.70 -2.72 -15.72
CA ASN A 171 29.47 -3.44 -16.06
C ASN A 171 29.59 -4.17 -17.40
N ASN A 172 28.66 -5.08 -17.68
CA ASN A 172 28.70 -5.92 -18.89
C ASN A 172 28.78 -5.11 -20.18
N VAL A 173 28.04 -4.00 -20.28
CA VAL A 173 28.07 -3.13 -21.46
C VAL A 173 29.45 -2.51 -21.69
N TYR A 174 30.15 -2.13 -20.61
CA TYR A 174 31.53 -1.66 -20.71
C TYR A 174 32.49 -2.77 -21.15
N MET A 175 32.33 -3.99 -20.63
CA MET A 175 33.19 -5.12 -21.01
C MET A 175 32.98 -5.52 -22.48
N GLU A 176 31.74 -5.63 -22.92
CA GLU A 176 31.35 -5.89 -24.32
C GLU A 176 31.90 -4.81 -25.26
N LEU A 177 31.87 -3.55 -24.86
CA LEU A 177 32.41 -2.43 -25.65
C LEU A 177 33.90 -2.56 -25.96
N PHE A 178 34.66 -3.23 -25.10
CA PHE A 178 36.09 -3.47 -25.30
C PHE A 178 36.39 -4.90 -25.76
N GLY A 179 35.38 -5.75 -25.93
CA GLY A 179 35.52 -7.13 -26.37
C GLY A 179 36.03 -8.09 -25.29
N ASN A 180 35.90 -7.71 -24.02
CA ASN A 180 36.30 -8.53 -22.88
C ASN A 180 35.09 -9.35 -22.40
N THR A 181 35.32 -10.62 -22.08
CA THR A 181 34.25 -11.54 -21.65
C THR A 181 34.16 -11.73 -20.15
N ASP A 182 35.21 -11.34 -19.42
CA ASP A 182 35.28 -11.43 -17.96
C ASP A 182 35.95 -10.18 -17.38
N PHE A 183 35.55 -9.79 -16.16
CA PHE A 183 36.16 -8.66 -15.47
C PHE A 183 37.59 -8.96 -15.05
N ASP A 184 37.93 -10.22 -14.77
CA ASP A 184 39.30 -10.65 -14.43
C ASP A 184 40.34 -10.27 -15.51
N GLU A 185 39.92 -10.11 -16.76
CA GLU A 185 40.78 -9.66 -17.87
C GLU A 185 41.02 -8.15 -17.87
N LEU A 186 40.07 -7.38 -17.31
CA LEU A 186 40.08 -5.92 -17.17
C LEU A 186 40.62 -5.45 -15.82
N GLU A 187 40.52 -6.28 -14.80
CA GLU A 187 40.98 -6.00 -13.45
C GLU A 187 42.49 -5.74 -13.48
N GLY A 188 42.90 -4.55 -13.05
CA GLY A 188 44.32 -4.17 -13.12
C GLY A 188 44.82 -3.85 -14.54
N MET A 189 43.95 -3.61 -15.52
CA MET A 189 44.32 -2.90 -16.75
C MET A 189 44.17 -1.38 -16.58
N PRO A 190 45.11 -0.57 -17.11
CA PRO A 190 44.99 0.88 -17.04
C PRO A 190 44.03 1.42 -18.10
N LEU A 191 43.21 2.41 -17.74
CA LEU A 191 42.24 3.06 -18.65
C LEU A 191 42.87 3.54 -19.96
N ILE A 192 44.12 3.96 -19.93
CA ILE A 192 44.83 4.50 -21.10
C ILE A 192 45.00 3.48 -22.23
N ASP A 193 45.06 2.20 -21.90
CA ASP A 193 45.23 1.13 -22.88
C ASP A 193 43.93 0.87 -23.65
N MET A 194 42.80 1.39 -23.16
CA MET A 194 41.50 1.34 -23.82
C MET A 194 41.33 2.46 -24.87
N VAL A 195 42.32 3.35 -25.01
CA VAL A 195 42.28 4.51 -25.90
C VAL A 195 43.34 4.39 -26.99
N HIS A 196 42.96 4.74 -28.22
CA HIS A 196 43.85 4.74 -29.38
C HIS A 196 45.10 5.61 -29.12
N THR A 197 46.27 5.11 -29.55
CA THR A 197 47.59 5.71 -29.27
C THR A 197 47.70 7.19 -29.64
N SER A 198 46.97 7.66 -30.67
CA SER A 198 46.98 9.07 -31.07
C SER A 198 46.34 10.04 -30.07
N GLN A 199 45.54 9.55 -29.11
CA GLN A 199 44.79 10.38 -28.15
C GLN A 199 45.08 10.06 -26.67
N GLN A 200 46.07 9.20 -26.41
CA GLN A 200 46.45 8.84 -25.04
C GLN A 200 47.02 10.01 -24.22
N ASP A 201 47.74 10.93 -24.85
CA ASP A 201 48.28 12.12 -24.18
C ASP A 201 47.18 13.12 -23.79
N GLU A 202 46.12 13.21 -24.61
CA GLU A 202 44.93 14.03 -24.34
C GLU A 202 44.19 13.53 -23.08
N LEU A 203 43.97 12.21 -22.96
CA LEU A 203 43.38 11.60 -21.78
C LEU A 203 44.23 11.84 -20.52
N LYS A 204 45.56 11.65 -20.60
CA LYS A 204 46.48 11.89 -19.47
C LYS A 204 46.41 13.32 -18.96
N GLN A 205 46.37 14.29 -19.87
CA GLN A 205 46.30 15.70 -19.52
C GLN A 205 44.94 16.03 -18.88
N PHE A 206 43.85 15.48 -19.42
CA PHE A 206 42.50 15.64 -18.90
C PHE A 206 42.32 15.06 -17.48
N LEU A 207 42.80 13.85 -17.22
CA LEU A 207 42.74 13.22 -15.88
C LEU A 207 43.55 14.02 -14.85
N ARG A 208 44.70 14.59 -15.23
CA ARG A 208 45.48 15.49 -14.37
C ARG A 208 44.70 16.76 -14.04
N ASP A 209 44.06 17.38 -15.02
CA ASP A 209 43.28 18.61 -14.80
C ASP A 209 42.00 18.39 -13.97
N LEU A 210 41.37 17.22 -14.11
CA LEU A 210 40.27 16.75 -13.24
C LEU A 210 40.70 16.55 -11.78
N SER A 211 41.89 15.99 -11.56
CA SER A 211 42.45 15.83 -10.20
C SER A 211 42.76 17.18 -9.53
N GLN A 212 43.14 18.19 -10.33
CA GLN A 212 43.50 19.54 -9.86
C GLN A 212 42.32 20.53 -9.83
N ASN A 213 41.09 20.10 -10.14
CA ASN A 213 39.90 20.96 -10.23
C ASN A 213 40.05 22.16 -11.20
N LYS A 214 40.81 21.98 -12.29
CA LYS A 214 41.06 23.04 -13.28
C LYS A 214 40.12 23.01 -14.49
N ASN A 215 39.32 21.95 -14.65
CA ASN A 215 38.43 21.77 -15.79
C ASN A 215 37.02 22.31 -15.56
N THR A 216 36.45 22.92 -16.60
CA THR A 216 35.07 23.46 -16.62
C THR A 216 34.04 22.43 -17.13
N LYS A 217 34.52 21.33 -17.72
CA LYS A 217 33.73 20.25 -18.32
C LYS A 217 34.28 18.89 -17.90
N ASN A 218 33.36 17.96 -17.62
CA ASN A 218 33.67 16.59 -17.17
C ASN A 218 33.49 15.56 -18.29
N GLU A 219 33.53 15.99 -19.55
CA GLU A 219 33.28 15.16 -20.73
C GLU A 219 34.48 15.22 -21.69
N LEU A 220 34.82 14.10 -22.32
CA LEU A 220 35.89 14.00 -23.32
C LEU A 220 35.52 12.98 -24.40
N THR A 221 35.65 13.35 -25.68
CA THR A 221 35.42 12.44 -26.80
C THR A 221 36.73 11.81 -27.24
N LEU A 222 36.82 10.48 -27.20
CA LEU A 222 38.03 9.72 -27.54
C LEU A 222 37.71 8.57 -28.48
N LYS A 223 38.72 8.17 -29.26
CA LYS A 223 38.74 6.92 -29.99
C LYS A 223 39.12 5.78 -29.05
N LEU A 224 38.12 4.99 -28.71
CA LEU A 224 38.25 3.78 -27.91
C LEU A 224 38.73 2.63 -28.79
N MET A 225 39.56 1.74 -28.24
CA MET A 225 40.15 0.63 -28.95
C MET A 225 39.50 -0.69 -28.49
N HIS A 226 38.78 -1.36 -29.38
CA HIS A 226 38.19 -2.67 -29.10
C HIS A 226 39.26 -3.79 -29.25
N ALA A 227 39.11 -4.91 -28.54
CA ALA A 227 40.09 -6.01 -28.55
C ALA A 227 40.37 -6.63 -29.94
N ASN A 228 39.43 -6.53 -30.88
CA ASN A 228 39.62 -6.97 -32.29
C ASN A 228 40.46 -5.99 -33.15
N GLY A 229 40.89 -4.85 -32.59
CA GLY A 229 41.66 -3.81 -33.28
C GLY A 229 40.83 -2.72 -33.96
N GLU A 230 39.50 -2.73 -33.85
CA GLU A 230 38.62 -1.68 -34.35
C GLU A 230 38.58 -0.47 -33.39
N THR A 231 38.34 0.72 -33.95
CA THR A 231 38.23 1.96 -33.17
C THR A 231 36.79 2.47 -33.14
N ILE A 232 36.30 2.81 -31.95
CA ILE A 232 34.94 3.32 -31.72
C ILE A 232 35.03 4.74 -31.18
N ASP A 233 34.29 5.69 -31.75
CA ASP A 233 34.17 7.03 -31.18
C ASP A 233 33.25 6.98 -29.94
N GLY A 234 33.79 7.30 -28.77
CA GLY A 234 33.08 7.29 -27.49
C GLY A 234 33.09 8.65 -26.81
N LEU A 235 31.94 9.08 -26.29
CA LEU A 235 31.87 10.21 -25.36
C LEU A 235 32.00 9.68 -23.93
N LEU A 236 33.10 10.02 -23.25
CA LEU A 236 33.36 9.63 -21.87
C LEU A 236 32.98 10.78 -20.93
N GLU A 237 32.11 10.50 -19.98
CA GLU A 237 31.78 11.37 -18.85
C GLU A 237 32.49 10.87 -17.58
N PHE A 238 33.14 11.79 -16.86
CA PHE A 238 33.92 11.46 -15.66
C PHE A 238 33.29 12.10 -14.42
N SER A 239 33.05 11.30 -13.39
CA SER A 239 32.53 11.81 -12.12
C SER A 239 33.36 11.28 -10.96
N ARG A 240 33.41 12.05 -9.86
CA ARG A 240 34.04 11.57 -8.61
C ARG A 240 33.06 10.67 -7.90
N ALA A 241 33.50 9.48 -7.54
CA ALA A 241 32.68 8.50 -6.86
C ALA A 241 33.45 7.81 -5.74
N SER A 242 32.75 6.99 -4.97
CA SER A 242 33.36 6.02 -4.07
C SER A 242 32.79 4.65 -4.39
N PHE A 243 33.67 3.65 -4.44
CA PHE A 243 33.31 2.25 -4.66
C PHE A 243 33.96 1.43 -3.55
N GLU A 244 33.16 0.65 -2.82
CA GLU A 244 33.59 -0.11 -1.64
C GLU A 244 34.39 0.70 -0.59
N GLY A 245 34.07 2.00 -0.45
CA GLY A 245 34.69 2.90 0.52
C GLY A 245 35.98 3.58 0.05
N GLU A 246 36.51 3.21 -1.11
CA GLU A 246 37.67 3.85 -1.73
C GLU A 246 37.24 4.98 -2.69
N ASN A 247 38.02 6.06 -2.74
CA ASN A 247 37.75 7.17 -3.66
C ASN A 247 38.18 6.77 -5.07
N CYS A 248 37.27 6.84 -6.04
CA CYS A 248 37.54 6.47 -7.42
C CYS A 248 36.92 7.46 -8.41
N THR A 249 37.24 7.27 -9.69
CA THR A 249 36.62 8.00 -10.79
C THR A 249 35.64 7.07 -11.48
N GLN A 250 34.37 7.47 -11.52
CA GLN A 250 33.38 6.80 -12.35
C GLN A 250 33.52 7.32 -13.78
N ILE A 251 33.46 6.39 -14.73
CA ILE A 251 33.51 6.65 -16.16
C ILE A 251 32.22 6.10 -16.75
N LEU A 252 31.50 6.96 -17.47
CA LEU A 252 30.33 6.59 -18.22
C LEU A 252 30.62 6.83 -19.70
N ILE A 253 30.51 5.78 -20.51
CA ILE A 253 30.76 5.85 -21.95
C ILE A 253 29.41 5.76 -22.66
N ARG A 254 29.09 6.82 -23.39
CA ARG A 254 28.00 6.79 -24.38
C ARG A 254 28.60 6.55 -25.75
N THR A 255 28.39 5.35 -26.28
CA THR A 255 28.69 5.06 -27.67
C THR A 255 27.56 5.55 -28.55
N GLN A 256 27.91 6.15 -29.69
CA GLN A 256 26.96 6.35 -30.77
C GLN A 256 26.81 5.02 -31.51
N ALA A 257 26.18 4.01 -30.89
CA ALA A 257 25.91 2.72 -31.52
C ALA A 257 24.40 2.55 -31.75
N ASP A 258 24.06 2.29 -33.01
CA ASP A 258 22.77 1.98 -33.62
C ASP A 258 21.50 2.37 -32.86
N THR A 259 21.03 3.59 -33.15
CA THR A 259 19.70 4.09 -32.82
C THR A 259 18.59 3.09 -33.14
N SER A 260 18.77 2.22 -34.15
CA SER A 260 17.79 1.21 -34.57
C SER A 260 17.53 0.11 -33.52
N GLU A 261 18.56 -0.50 -32.91
CA GLU A 261 18.34 -1.57 -31.92
C GLU A 261 17.89 -1.00 -30.57
N LEU A 262 18.40 0.18 -30.19
CA LEU A 262 17.94 0.89 -29.02
C LEU A 262 16.49 1.37 -29.21
N GLU A 263 16.12 1.88 -30.38
CA GLU A 263 14.74 2.20 -30.76
C GLU A 263 13.87 0.94 -30.76
N GLN A 264 14.36 -0.21 -31.23
CA GLN A 264 13.61 -1.47 -31.18
C GLN A 264 13.41 -1.95 -29.74
N GLN A 265 14.43 -1.88 -28.88
CA GLN A 265 14.29 -2.23 -27.46
C GLN A 265 13.46 -1.22 -26.69
N ILE A 266 13.58 0.08 -26.97
CA ILE A 266 12.75 1.13 -26.38
C ILE A 266 11.31 0.95 -26.85
N SER A 267 11.09 0.67 -28.13
CA SER A 267 9.77 0.35 -28.69
C SER A 267 9.20 -0.90 -28.04
N TYR A 268 10.00 -1.96 -27.89
CA TYR A 268 9.59 -3.20 -27.22
C TYR A 268 9.22 -2.96 -25.74
N MET A 269 10.08 -2.28 -24.97
CA MET A 269 9.82 -1.95 -23.56
C MET A 269 8.65 -0.96 -23.39
N SER A 270 8.45 -0.06 -24.35
CA SER A 270 7.32 0.86 -24.38
C SER A 270 6.00 0.13 -24.66
N GLN A 271 6.03 -1.07 -25.24
CA GLN A 271 4.85 -1.82 -25.65
C GLN A 271 4.55 -3.04 -24.78
N HIS A 272 5.51 -3.56 -24.01
CA HIS A 272 5.38 -4.81 -23.26
C HIS A 272 5.40 -4.63 -21.73
N ASP A 273 4.73 -5.55 -21.03
CA ASP A 273 4.79 -5.71 -19.57
C ASP A 273 6.00 -6.58 -19.21
N LEU A 274 6.90 -6.06 -18.36
CA LEU A 274 8.17 -6.71 -18.03
C LEU A 274 8.02 -7.95 -17.16
N VAL A 275 6.89 -8.11 -16.47
CA VAL A 275 6.65 -9.26 -15.60
C VAL A 275 6.17 -10.46 -16.43
N THR A 276 5.18 -10.24 -17.31
CA THR A 276 4.49 -11.31 -18.04
C THR A 276 4.96 -11.49 -19.48
N GLY A 277 5.68 -10.51 -20.05
CA GLY A 277 6.06 -10.50 -21.47
C GLY A 277 4.88 -10.33 -22.43
N LEU A 278 3.68 -10.03 -21.93
CA LEU A 278 2.52 -9.61 -22.72
C LEU A 278 2.67 -8.16 -23.16
N TYR A 279 1.78 -7.67 -24.03
CA TYR A 279 1.71 -6.23 -24.25
C TYR A 279 1.26 -5.50 -22.96
N ASN A 280 1.65 -4.25 -22.80
CA ASN A 280 1.23 -3.42 -21.68
C ASN A 280 -0.11 -2.73 -21.96
N ARG A 281 -0.68 -2.14 -20.90
CA ARG A 281 -1.94 -1.40 -20.98
C ARG A 281 -1.89 -0.26 -22.00
N GLN A 282 -0.79 0.48 -22.09
CA GLN A 282 -0.70 1.63 -22.99
C GLN A 282 -0.84 1.19 -24.45
N TYR A 283 -0.05 0.20 -24.87
CA TYR A 283 -0.11 -0.35 -26.22
C TYR A 283 -1.46 -0.99 -26.53
N PHE A 284 -2.06 -1.69 -25.56
CA PHE A 284 -3.41 -2.21 -25.71
C PHE A 284 -4.44 -1.10 -26.03
N MET A 285 -4.39 0.02 -25.31
CA MET A 285 -5.31 1.14 -25.52
C MET A 285 -5.12 1.80 -26.89
N GLU A 286 -3.88 1.93 -27.37
CA GLU A 286 -3.57 2.42 -28.72
C GLU A 286 -4.16 1.50 -29.80
N GLN A 287 -4.00 0.19 -29.63
CA GLN A 287 -4.54 -0.81 -30.57
C GLN A 287 -6.06 -0.91 -30.50
N LEU A 288 -6.67 -0.76 -29.32
CA LEU A 288 -8.12 -0.69 -29.15
C LEU A 288 -8.70 0.52 -29.90
N GLN A 289 -8.11 1.71 -29.74
CA GLN A 289 -8.51 2.90 -30.51
C GLN A 289 -8.43 2.64 -32.01
N GLN A 290 -7.35 2.02 -32.50
CA GLN A 290 -7.21 1.71 -33.91
C GLN A 290 -8.32 0.76 -34.42
N GLN A 291 -8.74 -0.22 -33.61
CA GLN A 291 -9.86 -1.10 -33.98
C GLN A 291 -11.20 -0.34 -34.01
N MET A 292 -11.41 0.58 -33.09
CA MET A 292 -12.60 1.43 -33.06
C MET A 292 -12.68 2.35 -34.28
N ASP A 293 -11.57 2.99 -34.65
CA ASP A 293 -11.47 3.84 -35.83
C ASP A 293 -11.73 3.03 -37.12
N ASN A 294 -11.25 1.79 -37.17
CA ASN A 294 -11.53 0.89 -38.29
C ASN A 294 -13.03 0.52 -38.37
N ALA A 295 -13.64 0.20 -37.23
CA ALA A 295 -15.05 -0.14 -37.14
C ALA A 295 -15.95 1.03 -37.56
N ALA A 296 -15.64 2.26 -37.13
CA ALA A 296 -16.35 3.48 -37.55
C ALA A 296 -16.31 3.71 -39.07
N ASN A 297 -15.27 3.22 -39.76
CA ASN A 297 -15.12 3.29 -41.22
C ASN A 297 -15.81 2.13 -41.96
N GLY A 298 -16.71 1.38 -41.30
CA GLY A 298 -17.43 0.25 -41.86
C GLY A 298 -16.57 -1.00 -42.09
N LYS A 299 -15.38 -1.08 -41.45
CA LYS A 299 -14.47 -2.21 -41.56
C LYS A 299 -14.55 -3.11 -40.32
N PHE A 300 -15.12 -4.30 -40.51
CA PHE A 300 -15.04 -5.49 -39.65
C PHE A 300 -15.57 -5.39 -38.21
N GLN A 301 -16.06 -6.52 -37.70
CA GLN A 301 -16.33 -6.73 -36.28
C GLN A 301 -15.07 -7.28 -35.60
N SER A 302 -14.62 -6.61 -34.55
CA SER A 302 -13.57 -7.11 -33.64
C SER A 302 -14.17 -7.36 -32.26
N TYR A 303 -13.56 -8.21 -31.46
CA TYR A 303 -14.00 -8.48 -30.09
C TYR A 303 -12.91 -8.11 -29.09
N PHE A 304 -13.31 -7.41 -28.04
CA PHE A 304 -12.47 -7.12 -26.90
C PHE A 304 -12.90 -8.00 -25.73
N LEU A 305 -11.96 -8.75 -25.18
CA LEU A 305 -12.15 -9.56 -23.99
C LEU A 305 -11.36 -8.95 -22.84
N PHE A 306 -12.03 -8.73 -21.71
CA PHE A 306 -11.43 -8.30 -20.46
C PHE A 306 -11.51 -9.44 -19.44
N ILE A 307 -10.36 -9.87 -18.96
CA ILE A 307 -10.18 -11.09 -18.17
C ILE A 307 -9.68 -10.69 -16.79
N SER A 308 -10.31 -11.14 -15.71
CA SER A 308 -9.84 -10.91 -14.34
C SER A 308 -9.83 -12.20 -13.55
N ILE A 309 -8.78 -12.39 -12.74
CA ILE A 309 -8.72 -13.46 -11.74
C ILE A 309 -9.80 -13.20 -10.68
N ASP A 310 -10.59 -14.22 -10.34
CA ASP A 310 -11.63 -14.14 -9.33
C ASP A 310 -11.04 -14.25 -7.92
N ASN A 311 -11.62 -13.52 -6.96
CA ASN A 311 -11.23 -13.57 -5.55
C ASN A 311 -9.71 -13.37 -5.29
N PHE A 312 -9.03 -12.59 -6.14
CA PHE A 312 -7.58 -12.41 -6.11
C PHE A 312 -7.06 -11.97 -4.73
N GLN A 313 -7.79 -11.13 -4.01
CA GLN A 313 -7.39 -10.70 -2.66
C GLN A 313 -7.37 -11.86 -1.65
N SER A 314 -8.32 -12.80 -1.73
CA SER A 314 -8.34 -14.00 -0.89
C SER A 314 -7.16 -14.93 -1.21
N ILE A 315 -6.85 -15.09 -2.50
CA ILE A 315 -5.67 -15.83 -2.96
C ILE A 315 -4.41 -15.18 -2.39
N ARG A 316 -4.27 -13.87 -2.55
CA ARG A 316 -3.13 -13.09 -2.03
C ARG A 316 -2.93 -13.23 -0.54
N ASN A 317 -4.01 -13.22 0.24
CA ASN A 317 -3.94 -13.41 1.69
C ASN A 317 -3.46 -14.82 2.07
N THR A 318 -3.70 -15.82 1.21
CA THR A 318 -3.34 -17.21 1.46
C THR A 318 -1.89 -17.51 1.09
N VAL A 319 -1.44 -17.06 -0.08
CA VAL A 319 -0.15 -17.48 -0.69
C VAL A 319 0.92 -16.39 -0.68
N GLY A 320 0.56 -15.19 -0.24
CA GLY A 320 1.44 -14.03 -0.26
C GLY A 320 1.77 -13.52 -1.66
N ILE A 321 2.60 -12.48 -1.72
CA ILE A 321 2.92 -11.75 -2.96
C ILE A 321 3.67 -12.65 -3.95
N SER A 322 4.67 -13.41 -3.48
CA SER A 322 5.46 -14.29 -4.36
C SER A 322 4.62 -15.40 -4.99
N GLY A 323 3.63 -15.93 -4.27
CA GLY A 323 2.70 -16.91 -4.83
C GLY A 323 1.76 -16.29 -5.87
N CYS A 324 1.32 -15.05 -5.66
CA CYS A 324 0.55 -14.30 -6.65
C CYS A 324 1.35 -14.02 -7.93
N ASP A 325 2.65 -13.71 -7.84
CA ASP A 325 3.47 -13.45 -9.02
C ASP A 325 3.61 -14.70 -9.91
N ILE A 326 3.72 -15.88 -9.31
CA ILE A 326 3.71 -17.16 -10.04
C ILE A 326 2.37 -17.37 -10.71
N LEU A 327 1.26 -17.21 -9.97
CA LEU A 327 -0.09 -17.35 -10.51
C LEU A 327 -0.35 -16.39 -11.69
N ILE A 328 0.05 -15.13 -11.56
CA ILE A 328 -0.09 -14.11 -12.61
C ILE A 328 0.67 -14.55 -13.87
N ASN A 329 1.90 -15.03 -13.74
CA ASN A 329 2.70 -15.48 -14.87
C ASN A 329 2.13 -16.74 -15.55
N ASP A 330 1.62 -17.68 -14.76
CA ASP A 330 0.97 -18.88 -15.28
C ASP A 330 -0.27 -18.53 -16.09
N ILE A 331 -1.16 -17.68 -15.55
CA ILE A 331 -2.36 -17.23 -16.24
C ILE A 331 -2.01 -16.45 -17.51
N ALA A 332 -1.01 -15.56 -17.45
CA ALA A 332 -0.53 -14.85 -18.63
C ALA A 332 -0.05 -15.82 -19.73
N THR A 333 0.66 -16.87 -19.35
CA THR A 333 1.15 -17.91 -20.26
C THR A 333 0.00 -18.69 -20.90
N ILE A 334 -1.01 -19.08 -20.11
CA ILE A 334 -2.20 -19.77 -20.60
C ILE A 334 -2.95 -18.90 -21.63
N ILE A 335 -3.19 -17.64 -21.32
CA ILE A 335 -3.88 -16.71 -22.24
C ILE A 335 -3.06 -16.54 -23.53
N LYS A 336 -1.73 -16.38 -23.42
CA LYS A 336 -0.83 -16.23 -24.58
C LYS A 336 -0.81 -17.46 -25.49
N LEU A 337 -0.83 -18.67 -24.92
CA LEU A 337 -0.86 -19.92 -25.67
C LEU A 337 -2.24 -20.21 -26.28
N HIS A 338 -3.30 -19.73 -25.62
CA HIS A 338 -4.66 -19.81 -26.15
C HIS A 338 -4.87 -18.87 -27.35
N ALA A 339 -4.23 -17.71 -27.33
CA ALA A 339 -4.34 -16.71 -28.38
C ALA A 339 -3.69 -17.16 -29.70
N THR A 340 -4.36 -16.86 -30.81
CA THR A 340 -3.86 -17.04 -32.17
C THR A 340 -2.83 -15.95 -32.53
N LYS A 341 -2.00 -16.18 -33.56
CA LYS A 341 -0.95 -15.22 -33.99
C LYS A 341 -1.44 -13.80 -34.32
N ASN A 342 -2.73 -13.65 -34.61
CA ASN A 342 -3.35 -12.37 -34.96
C ASN A 342 -4.14 -11.75 -33.79
N GLU A 343 -4.09 -12.36 -32.60
CA GLU A 343 -4.71 -11.83 -31.39
C GLU A 343 -3.69 -11.08 -30.56
N LEU A 344 -4.09 -9.91 -30.11
CA LEU A 344 -3.27 -9.11 -29.23
C LEU A 344 -3.67 -9.43 -27.79
N VAL A 345 -2.70 -9.83 -26.97
CA VAL A 345 -2.88 -10.11 -25.54
C VAL A 345 -2.03 -9.14 -24.72
N ALA A 346 -2.65 -8.50 -23.75
CA ALA A 346 -2.00 -7.53 -22.87
C ALA A 346 -2.30 -7.79 -21.39
N ARG A 347 -1.36 -7.41 -20.53
CA ARG A 347 -1.61 -7.23 -19.10
C ARG A 347 -2.18 -5.83 -18.88
N PHE A 348 -3.41 -5.77 -18.39
CA PHE A 348 -4.13 -4.50 -18.24
C PHE A 348 -3.97 -3.92 -16.83
N GLY A 349 -3.88 -4.78 -15.82
CA GLY A 349 -3.74 -4.39 -14.42
C GLY A 349 -2.98 -5.42 -13.58
N ALA A 350 -3.11 -5.32 -12.26
CA ALA A 350 -2.38 -6.19 -11.32
C ALA A 350 -2.74 -7.68 -11.51
N TYR A 351 -4.03 -7.99 -11.66
CA TYR A 351 -4.58 -9.34 -11.82
C TYR A 351 -5.58 -9.43 -13.00
N SER A 352 -5.49 -8.48 -13.94
CA SER A 352 -6.36 -8.40 -15.11
C SER A 352 -5.59 -8.35 -16.42
N TYR A 353 -6.18 -8.98 -17.44
CA TYR A 353 -5.64 -9.13 -18.79
C TYR A 353 -6.67 -8.68 -19.81
N SER A 354 -6.21 -8.41 -21.01
CA SER A 354 -7.06 -7.99 -22.11
C SER A 354 -6.64 -8.65 -23.41
N MET A 355 -7.61 -9.02 -24.23
CA MET A 355 -7.37 -9.65 -25.52
C MET A 355 -8.21 -8.98 -26.62
N LEU A 356 -7.59 -8.68 -27.76
CA LEU A 356 -8.27 -8.20 -28.97
C LEU A 356 -8.28 -9.28 -30.04
N CYS A 357 -9.48 -9.60 -30.50
CA CYS A 357 -9.76 -10.61 -31.49
C CYS A 357 -10.29 -9.95 -32.77
N SER A 358 -9.48 -9.95 -33.83
CA SER A 358 -9.88 -9.44 -35.16
C SER A 358 -9.87 -10.55 -36.22
N GLY A 359 -10.72 -10.44 -37.24
CA GLY A 359 -10.70 -11.29 -38.45
C GLY A 359 -12.07 -11.89 -38.85
N LYS A 360 -12.26 -12.15 -40.16
CA LYS A 360 -13.51 -12.68 -40.76
C LYS A 360 -13.95 -14.06 -40.24
N GLU A 361 -13.06 -14.80 -39.60
CA GLU A 361 -13.30 -16.16 -39.08
C GLU A 361 -13.79 -16.19 -37.61
N LYS A 362 -14.00 -15.01 -37.02
CA LYS A 362 -14.36 -14.84 -35.59
C LYS A 362 -15.79 -14.36 -35.43
N GLU A 363 -16.74 -15.13 -35.96
CA GLU A 363 -18.15 -14.95 -35.62
C GLU A 363 -18.38 -15.09 -34.11
N LYS A 364 -19.41 -14.43 -33.59
CA LYS A 364 -19.72 -14.39 -32.15
C LYS A 364 -19.69 -15.77 -31.49
N GLU A 365 -20.29 -16.77 -32.13
CA GLU A 365 -20.34 -18.15 -31.61
C GLU A 365 -18.94 -18.77 -31.45
N ASN A 366 -18.00 -18.49 -32.37
CA ASN A 366 -16.63 -18.97 -32.29
C ASN A 366 -15.86 -18.29 -31.15
N VAL A 367 -16.10 -16.99 -30.93
CA VAL A 367 -15.52 -16.24 -29.80
C VAL A 367 -16.05 -16.77 -28.47
N GLU A 368 -17.35 -17.02 -28.35
CA GLU A 368 -17.95 -17.62 -27.15
C GLU A 368 -17.35 -19.00 -26.86
N LYS A 369 -17.21 -19.84 -27.88
CA LYS A 369 -16.62 -21.18 -27.76
C LYS A 369 -15.16 -21.14 -27.32
N ASN A 370 -14.34 -20.25 -27.91
CA ASN A 370 -12.93 -20.10 -27.54
C ASN A 370 -12.81 -19.54 -26.11
N THR A 371 -13.65 -18.57 -25.75
CA THR A 371 -13.68 -18.01 -24.39
C THR A 371 -14.03 -19.07 -23.34
N ALA A 372 -15.02 -19.92 -23.63
CA ALA A 372 -15.36 -21.05 -22.77
C ALA A 372 -14.20 -22.04 -22.61
N ALA A 373 -13.46 -22.30 -23.70
CA ALA A 373 -12.28 -23.16 -23.66
C ALA A 373 -11.13 -22.54 -22.84
N LEU A 374 -10.92 -21.21 -22.94
CA LEU A 374 -9.94 -20.49 -22.12
C LEU A 374 -10.27 -20.57 -20.63
N LEU A 375 -11.53 -20.31 -20.25
CA LEU A 375 -11.97 -20.45 -18.85
C LEU A 375 -11.70 -21.84 -18.30
N LYS A 376 -12.04 -22.87 -19.08
CA LYS A 376 -11.80 -24.26 -18.69
C LYS A 376 -10.31 -24.59 -18.54
N GLN A 377 -9.45 -24.04 -19.40
CA GLN A 377 -8.00 -24.21 -19.28
C GLN A 377 -7.46 -23.57 -18.00
N ILE A 378 -7.95 -22.37 -17.66
CA ILE A 378 -7.59 -21.67 -16.43
C ILE A 378 -8.08 -22.43 -15.19
N GLU A 379 -9.34 -22.85 -15.18
CA GLU A 379 -9.95 -23.61 -14.07
C GLU A 379 -9.24 -24.94 -13.79
N GLN A 380 -8.70 -25.58 -14.83
CA GLN A 380 -7.98 -26.85 -14.71
C GLN A 380 -6.49 -26.67 -14.37
N HIS A 381 -5.97 -25.45 -14.41
CA HIS A 381 -4.56 -25.18 -14.13
C HIS A 381 -4.29 -25.14 -12.63
N ILE A 382 -3.17 -25.71 -12.22
CA ILE A 382 -2.68 -25.67 -10.86
C ILE A 382 -1.29 -25.02 -10.90
N SER A 383 -1.17 -23.86 -10.27
CA SER A 383 0.11 -23.18 -10.07
C SER A 383 0.83 -23.78 -8.86
N GLU A 384 2.09 -24.20 -9.05
CA GLU A 384 2.91 -24.75 -7.98
C GLU A 384 3.82 -23.65 -7.39
N THR A 385 3.65 -23.39 -6.10
CA THR A 385 4.41 -22.38 -5.36
C THR A 385 5.18 -23.04 -4.22
N GLY A 386 6.33 -23.64 -4.53
CA GLY A 386 7.14 -24.37 -3.55
C GLY A 386 6.40 -25.55 -2.92
N GLN A 387 5.82 -25.38 -1.73
CA GLN A 387 5.06 -26.42 -1.00
C GLN A 387 3.54 -26.33 -1.16
N GLN A 388 3.00 -25.34 -1.88
CA GLN A 388 1.55 -25.13 -2.00
C GLN A 388 1.10 -25.11 -3.46
N SER A 389 -0.02 -25.80 -3.72
CA SER A 389 -0.72 -25.80 -5.02
C SER A 389 -1.87 -24.80 -4.99
N ILE A 390 -1.95 -23.95 -6.00
CA ILE A 390 -2.96 -22.88 -6.12
C ILE A 390 -3.80 -23.14 -7.36
N SER A 391 -5.11 -23.14 -7.20
CA SER A 391 -6.07 -23.11 -8.31
C SER A 391 -6.86 -21.82 -8.26
N CYS A 392 -7.17 -21.23 -9.41
CA CYS A 392 -8.05 -20.06 -9.50
C CYS A 392 -9.03 -20.19 -10.66
N THR A 393 -10.06 -19.35 -10.64
CA THR A 393 -10.94 -19.12 -11.78
C THR A 393 -10.79 -17.70 -12.28
N CYS A 394 -11.26 -17.44 -13.49
CA CYS A 394 -11.34 -16.10 -14.05
C CYS A 394 -12.76 -15.79 -14.48
N SER A 395 -13.11 -14.51 -14.48
CA SER A 395 -14.28 -13.97 -15.15
C SER A 395 -13.88 -13.24 -16.42
N ILE A 396 -14.69 -13.32 -17.47
CA ILE A 396 -14.40 -12.68 -18.76
C ILE A 396 -15.60 -11.85 -19.25
N ALA A 397 -15.41 -10.55 -19.41
CA ALA A 397 -16.39 -9.69 -20.07
C ALA A 397 -15.99 -9.47 -21.53
N LEU A 398 -16.95 -9.57 -22.46
CA LEU A 398 -16.71 -9.40 -23.90
C LEU A 398 -17.42 -8.17 -24.45
N TYR A 399 -16.78 -7.44 -25.35
CA TYR A 399 -17.36 -6.30 -26.05
C TYR A 399 -17.18 -6.47 -27.56
N ALA A 400 -18.27 -6.34 -28.31
CA ALA A 400 -18.22 -6.32 -29.77
C ALA A 400 -17.90 -4.90 -30.25
N ILE A 401 -16.80 -4.75 -30.97
CA ILE A 401 -16.36 -3.51 -31.59
C ILE A 401 -16.94 -3.48 -33.01
N ASP A 402 -17.84 -2.53 -33.23
CA ASP A 402 -18.62 -2.34 -34.46
C ASP A 402 -18.89 -0.84 -34.72
N GLU A 403 -19.69 -0.53 -35.74
CA GLU A 403 -20.01 0.84 -36.17
C GLU A 403 -20.74 1.69 -35.11
N ILE A 404 -21.36 1.06 -34.10
CA ILE A 404 -22.09 1.76 -33.03
C ILE A 404 -21.27 1.88 -31.75
N THR A 405 -19.98 1.51 -31.81
CA THR A 405 -19.06 1.60 -30.69
C THR A 405 -18.72 3.06 -30.37
N PRO A 406 -18.68 3.49 -29.09
CA PRO A 406 -18.35 4.87 -28.72
C PRO A 406 -16.95 5.27 -29.18
N ASP A 407 -16.72 6.57 -29.49
CA ASP A 407 -15.44 7.06 -30.00
C ASP A 407 -14.29 7.04 -28.97
N ASN A 408 -14.59 6.88 -27.67
CA ASN A 408 -13.61 6.89 -26.58
C ASN A 408 -13.37 5.46 -26.02
N PRO A 409 -12.15 4.91 -26.13
CA PRO A 409 -11.81 3.58 -25.61
C PRO A 409 -12.08 3.40 -24.12
N ASN A 410 -11.88 4.47 -23.32
CA ASN A 410 -12.11 4.40 -21.87
C ASN A 410 -13.58 4.13 -21.52
N GLU A 411 -14.50 4.48 -22.41
CA GLU A 411 -15.91 4.19 -22.21
C GLU A 411 -16.21 2.70 -22.40
N ILE A 412 -15.57 2.07 -23.38
CA ILE A 412 -15.63 0.61 -23.56
C ILE A 412 -15.05 -0.10 -22.33
N ILE A 413 -13.91 0.37 -21.81
CA ILE A 413 -13.31 -0.16 -20.57
C ILE A 413 -14.31 -0.07 -19.40
N SER A 414 -14.92 1.10 -19.16
CA SER A 414 -15.90 1.26 -18.09
C SER A 414 -17.10 0.30 -18.24
N ARG A 415 -17.63 0.14 -19.46
CA ARG A 415 -18.74 -0.78 -19.76
C ARG A 415 -18.36 -2.25 -19.54
N ILE A 416 -17.13 -2.64 -19.90
CA ILE A 416 -16.64 -4.01 -19.75
C ILE A 416 -16.34 -4.34 -18.28
N GLU A 417 -15.77 -3.40 -17.51
CA GLU A 417 -15.53 -3.54 -16.07
C GLU A 417 -16.84 -3.74 -15.31
N ARG A 418 -17.89 -2.95 -15.59
CA ARG A 418 -19.22 -3.16 -14.99
C ARG A 418 -19.83 -4.52 -15.32
N THR A 419 -19.55 -5.03 -16.53
CA THR A 419 -20.02 -6.35 -16.95
C THR A 419 -19.27 -7.44 -16.18
N LEU A 420 -17.97 -7.26 -15.98
CA LEU A 420 -17.12 -8.15 -15.20
C LEU A 420 -17.57 -8.21 -13.74
N ASP A 421 -17.85 -7.05 -13.12
CA ASP A 421 -18.36 -6.97 -11.75
C ASP A 421 -19.66 -7.77 -11.59
N LYS A 422 -20.59 -7.65 -12.55
CA LYS A 422 -21.84 -8.42 -12.57
C LYS A 422 -21.61 -9.93 -12.66
N ILE A 423 -20.57 -10.38 -13.36
CA ILE A 423 -20.20 -11.80 -13.43
C ILE A 423 -19.64 -12.27 -12.08
N GLN A 424 -18.72 -11.50 -11.50
CA GLN A 424 -18.07 -11.83 -10.23
C GLN A 424 -19.06 -11.85 -9.06
N LEU A 425 -20.01 -10.90 -9.01
CA LEU A 425 -21.10 -10.88 -8.02
C LEU A 425 -22.02 -12.10 -8.10
N LYS A 426 -22.08 -12.78 -9.25
CA LYS A 426 -22.88 -14.01 -9.44
C LYS A 426 -22.09 -15.30 -9.18
N GLY A 427 -20.86 -15.19 -8.65
CA GLY A 427 -20.02 -16.33 -8.29
C GLY A 427 -18.80 -16.55 -9.18
N GLY A 428 -18.57 -15.71 -10.19
CA GLY A 428 -17.39 -15.77 -11.06
C GLY A 428 -17.35 -16.97 -12.01
N ASN A 429 -16.16 -17.33 -12.47
CA ASN A 429 -15.88 -18.45 -13.39
C ASN A 429 -16.81 -18.53 -14.60
N SER A 430 -17.10 -17.38 -15.21
CA SER A 430 -18.02 -17.30 -16.34
C SER A 430 -17.64 -16.17 -17.28
N PHE A 431 -18.28 -16.14 -18.43
CA PHE A 431 -18.13 -15.05 -19.37
C PHE A 431 -19.47 -14.46 -19.78
N GLN A 432 -19.48 -13.17 -20.08
CA GLN A 432 -20.69 -12.50 -20.56
C GLN A 432 -20.33 -11.44 -21.60
N PHE A 433 -21.09 -11.42 -22.70
CA PHE A 433 -21.10 -10.29 -23.61
C PHE A 433 -21.74 -9.08 -22.93
N TYR A 434 -21.08 -7.94 -23.05
CA TYR A 434 -21.72 -6.65 -22.95
C TYR A 434 -22.77 -6.59 -24.06
N VAL A 435 -24.03 -6.62 -23.64
CA VAL A 435 -25.16 -6.34 -24.50
C VAL A 435 -25.50 -4.89 -24.23
N PRO A 436 -25.29 -3.97 -25.20
CA PRO A 436 -25.82 -2.63 -25.07
C PRO A 436 -27.33 -2.79 -24.93
N VAL A 437 -27.84 -2.55 -23.73
CA VAL A 437 -29.27 -2.39 -23.55
C VAL A 437 -29.61 -1.13 -24.33
N SER A 438 -30.53 -1.23 -25.29
CA SER A 438 -31.00 -0.07 -26.07
C SER A 438 -31.31 1.08 -25.11
N GLY A 439 -30.47 2.13 -25.12
CA GLY A 439 -30.55 3.26 -24.19
C GLY A 439 -29.48 3.36 -23.10
N GLU A 440 -28.43 2.53 -23.06
CA GLU A 440 -27.28 2.80 -22.17
C GLU A 440 -26.44 3.97 -22.69
N MET A 441 -26.37 4.99 -21.85
CA MET A 441 -25.75 6.29 -22.09
C MET A 441 -24.22 6.16 -21.97
N THR A 442 -23.46 6.93 -22.75
CA THR A 442 -22.02 7.09 -22.54
C THR A 442 -21.74 7.64 -21.13
N GLN A 443 -20.53 7.46 -20.56
CA GLN A 443 -20.24 8.07 -19.24
C GLN A 443 -20.47 9.58 -19.23
N GLN A 444 -20.20 10.26 -20.36
CA GLN A 444 -20.48 11.70 -20.51
C GLN A 444 -21.97 12.01 -20.58
N GLU A 445 -22.77 11.14 -21.19
CA GLU A 445 -24.23 11.25 -21.22
C GLU A 445 -24.85 10.89 -19.86
N GLU A 446 -24.39 9.83 -19.19
CA GLU A 446 -24.77 9.46 -17.81
C GLU A 446 -24.46 10.61 -16.85
N ASP A 447 -23.23 11.14 -16.88
CA ASP A 447 -22.85 12.33 -16.13
C ASP A 447 -23.74 13.51 -16.53
N GLY A 448 -24.02 13.68 -17.82
CA GLY A 448 -24.90 14.71 -18.36
C GLY A 448 -26.33 14.66 -17.80
N GLU A 449 -26.94 13.48 -17.71
CA GLU A 449 -28.26 13.29 -17.08
C GLU A 449 -28.21 13.50 -15.58
N ILE A 450 -27.20 12.96 -14.90
CA ILE A 450 -27.01 13.20 -13.46
C ILE A 450 -26.88 14.71 -13.20
N ILE A 451 -26.14 15.44 -14.03
CA ILE A 451 -26.01 16.90 -13.93
C ILE A 451 -27.35 17.59 -14.18
N LYS A 452 -28.16 17.12 -15.15
CA LYS A 452 -29.52 17.64 -15.36
C LYS A 452 -30.37 17.43 -14.11
N HIS A 453 -30.33 16.25 -13.50
CA HIS A 453 -31.04 15.97 -12.26
C HIS A 453 -30.55 16.82 -11.08
N ILE A 454 -29.23 17.02 -10.92
CA ILE A 454 -28.66 17.91 -9.90
C ILE A 454 -29.16 19.34 -10.10
N LYS A 455 -29.07 19.87 -11.34
CA LYS A 455 -29.55 21.23 -11.66
C LYS A 455 -31.05 21.38 -11.41
N TYR A 456 -31.83 20.38 -11.79
CA TYR A 456 -33.26 20.33 -11.51
C TYR A 456 -33.53 20.36 -10.01
N ALA A 457 -32.86 19.52 -9.24
CA ALA A 457 -33.04 19.42 -7.79
C ALA A 457 -32.66 20.72 -7.08
N ILE A 458 -31.60 21.41 -7.51
CA ILE A 458 -31.25 22.75 -7.02
C ILE A 458 -32.36 23.76 -7.37
N ALA A 459 -32.85 23.77 -8.62
CA ALA A 459 -33.83 24.74 -9.09
C ALA A 459 -35.24 24.55 -8.49
N LYS A 460 -35.56 23.32 -8.05
CA LYS A 460 -36.87 22.96 -7.49
C LYS A 460 -36.86 22.74 -5.97
N ASP A 461 -35.74 23.02 -5.30
CA ASP A 461 -35.54 22.73 -3.88
C ASP A 461 -35.84 21.25 -3.53
N SER A 462 -35.49 20.33 -4.46
CA SER A 462 -35.71 18.88 -4.33
C SER A 462 -34.47 18.11 -3.83
N ILE A 463 -33.47 18.83 -3.31
CA ILE A 463 -32.39 18.24 -2.52
C ILE A 463 -32.86 18.20 -1.07
N TYR A 464 -32.70 17.07 -0.40
CA TYR A 464 -33.00 16.97 1.03
C TYR A 464 -31.88 16.30 1.82
N PRO A 465 -31.75 16.67 3.10
CA PRO A 465 -30.71 16.10 3.95
C PRO A 465 -31.15 14.78 4.57
N LEU A 466 -30.17 13.87 4.70
CA LEU A 466 -30.24 12.70 5.55
C LEU A 466 -29.22 12.88 6.67
N TYR A 467 -29.56 12.45 7.88
CA TYR A 467 -28.74 12.59 9.06
C TYR A 467 -28.43 11.21 9.63
N GLN A 468 -27.15 10.95 9.87
CA GLN A 468 -26.71 9.73 10.55
C GLN A 468 -26.00 10.09 11.87
N PRO A 469 -26.39 9.50 13.00
CA PRO A 469 -25.79 9.82 14.29
C PRO A 469 -24.36 9.32 14.40
N ILE A 470 -23.51 10.10 15.06
CA ILE A 470 -22.15 9.74 15.48
C ILE A 470 -22.14 9.66 17.00
N VAL A 471 -22.03 8.46 17.53
CA VAL A 471 -22.31 8.17 18.95
C VAL A 471 -21.01 8.07 19.72
N SER A 472 -20.96 8.66 20.93
CA SER A 472 -19.80 8.48 21.81
C SER A 472 -19.89 7.15 22.54
N ILE A 473 -18.77 6.44 22.60
CA ILE A 473 -18.59 5.28 23.47
C ILE A 473 -17.64 5.57 24.66
N ALA A 474 -16.96 6.71 24.61
CA ALA A 474 -16.11 7.24 25.69
C ALA A 474 -16.86 8.20 26.65
N GLY A 475 -18.20 8.27 26.57
CA GLY A 475 -19.03 9.04 27.49
C GLY A 475 -19.16 10.55 27.17
N ALA A 476 -18.77 10.98 25.97
CA ALA A 476 -18.88 12.37 25.56
C ALA A 476 -20.34 12.76 25.27
N THR A 477 -20.87 13.69 26.04
CA THR A 477 -22.22 14.24 25.83
C THR A 477 -22.31 15.06 24.55
N GLY A 478 -23.51 15.21 23.99
CA GLY A 478 -23.79 16.07 22.85
C GLY A 478 -24.26 15.30 21.62
N GLU A 479 -25.11 15.95 20.84
CA GLU A 479 -25.70 15.36 19.64
C GLU A 479 -24.80 15.61 18.43
N ARG A 480 -24.40 14.55 17.73
CA ARG A 480 -23.51 14.64 16.56
C ARG A 480 -24.14 13.91 15.40
N TYR A 481 -24.23 14.57 14.26
CA TYR A 481 -24.83 13.99 13.05
C TYR A 481 -23.97 14.27 11.83
N GLU A 482 -23.75 13.25 11.01
CA GLU A 482 -23.30 13.42 9.62
C GLU A 482 -24.47 13.82 8.74
N LEU A 483 -24.28 14.91 7.99
CA LEU A 483 -25.23 15.35 6.96
C LEU A 483 -24.83 14.75 5.62
N ARG A 484 -25.70 13.89 5.10
CA ARG A 484 -25.68 13.37 3.74
C ARG A 484 -26.76 14.03 2.90
N LYS A 485 -26.64 13.94 1.58
CA LYS A 485 -27.58 14.56 0.64
C LYS A 485 -28.17 13.54 -0.33
N SER A 486 -29.48 13.56 -0.47
CA SER A 486 -30.20 12.84 -1.53
C SER A 486 -30.99 13.82 -2.38
N ILE A 487 -31.16 13.49 -3.66
CA ILE A 487 -31.90 14.32 -4.62
C ILE A 487 -33.09 13.54 -5.18
N ILE A 488 -34.20 14.25 -5.38
CA ILE A 488 -35.31 13.74 -6.17
C ILE A 488 -35.13 14.27 -7.59
N THR A 489 -34.97 13.36 -8.54
CA THR A 489 -34.87 13.65 -9.97
C THR A 489 -36.20 14.21 -10.51
N ASP A 490 -36.18 14.75 -11.72
CA ASP A 490 -37.37 15.22 -12.43
C ASP A 490 -38.41 14.11 -12.72
N ASN A 491 -37.97 12.86 -12.82
CA ASN A 491 -38.83 11.68 -12.94
C ASN A 491 -39.28 11.08 -11.59
N GLY A 492 -38.94 11.71 -10.46
CA GLY A 492 -39.39 11.30 -9.12
C GLY A 492 -38.56 10.18 -8.48
N LYS A 493 -37.47 9.74 -9.10
CA LYS A 493 -36.52 8.78 -8.54
C LYS A 493 -35.63 9.47 -7.49
N GLU A 494 -35.33 8.75 -6.42
CA GLU A 494 -34.35 9.16 -5.43
C GLU A 494 -32.94 8.72 -5.87
N LEU A 495 -31.98 9.65 -5.85
CA LEU A 495 -30.56 9.37 -6.01
C LEU A 495 -29.83 9.76 -4.73
N ASN A 496 -29.02 8.84 -4.21
CA ASN A 496 -28.21 9.06 -3.02
C ASN A 496 -26.86 9.67 -3.39
N GLU A 497 -26.16 10.19 -2.38
CA GLU A 497 -24.89 10.88 -2.55
C GLU A 497 -23.86 10.08 -3.37
N GLU A 498 -23.77 8.77 -3.14
CA GLU A 498 -22.88 7.85 -3.85
C GLU A 498 -23.21 7.73 -5.35
N ASP A 499 -24.48 7.89 -5.73
CA ASP A 499 -24.94 7.75 -7.12
C ASP A 499 -24.56 8.95 -7.99
N PHE A 500 -24.53 10.17 -7.40
CA PHE A 500 -24.38 11.41 -8.18
C PHE A 500 -23.11 12.20 -7.90
N MET A 501 -22.45 12.02 -6.76
CA MET A 501 -21.24 12.79 -6.42
C MET A 501 -20.09 12.59 -7.40
N PRO A 502 -19.78 11.37 -7.91
CA PRO A 502 -18.71 11.19 -8.89
C PRO A 502 -18.91 12.06 -10.14
N ALA A 503 -20.14 12.13 -10.67
CA ALA A 503 -20.48 13.00 -11.80
C ALA A 503 -20.42 14.49 -11.42
N ALA A 504 -20.82 14.84 -10.20
CA ALA A 504 -20.76 16.21 -9.70
C ALA A 504 -19.33 16.75 -9.59
N GLU A 505 -18.37 15.91 -9.17
CA GLU A 505 -16.95 16.27 -9.07
C GLU A 505 -16.32 16.46 -10.46
N ARG A 506 -16.61 15.57 -11.41
CA ARG A 506 -16.12 15.71 -12.80
C ARG A 506 -16.66 16.95 -13.51
N SER A 507 -17.80 17.49 -13.06
CA SER A 507 -18.50 18.60 -13.70
C SER A 507 -18.47 19.93 -12.94
N ASN A 508 -17.65 20.05 -11.89
CA ASN A 508 -17.57 21.23 -11.01
C ASN A 508 -18.90 21.59 -10.31
N MET A 509 -19.86 20.68 -10.23
CA MET A 509 -21.12 20.87 -9.49
C MET A 509 -20.96 20.57 -8.00
N ALA A 510 -19.92 19.81 -7.62
CA ALA A 510 -19.65 19.44 -6.23
C ALA A 510 -19.53 20.66 -5.30
N LYS A 511 -18.84 21.72 -5.72
CA LYS A 511 -18.75 22.99 -4.95
C LYS A 511 -20.12 23.62 -4.62
N THR A 512 -21.10 23.47 -5.52
CA THR A 512 -22.45 24.03 -5.33
C THR A 512 -23.19 23.21 -4.29
N LEU A 513 -23.02 21.88 -4.34
CA LEU A 513 -23.58 20.95 -3.38
C LEU A 513 -22.95 21.10 -1.99
N ASP A 514 -21.64 21.34 -1.89
CA ASP A 514 -20.96 21.64 -0.63
C ASP A 514 -21.58 22.88 0.05
N ARG A 515 -21.79 23.96 -0.71
CA ARG A 515 -22.44 25.18 -0.20
C ARG A 515 -23.89 24.93 0.21
N TRP A 516 -24.61 24.07 -0.51
CA TRP A 516 -25.96 23.66 -0.12
C TRP A 516 -25.93 22.93 1.24
N SER A 517 -25.03 21.96 1.41
CA SER A 517 -24.89 21.21 2.68
C SER A 517 -24.56 22.14 3.84
N ILE A 518 -23.66 23.12 3.64
CA ILE A 518 -23.32 24.12 4.66
C ILE A 518 -24.53 24.97 5.04
N ILE A 519 -25.31 25.47 4.07
CA ILE A 519 -26.53 26.24 4.38
C ILE A 519 -27.53 25.38 5.16
N THR A 520 -27.71 24.13 4.77
CA THR A 520 -28.64 23.20 5.42
C THR A 520 -28.20 22.92 6.85
N ALA A 521 -26.91 22.65 7.07
CA ALA A 521 -26.36 22.47 8.42
C ALA A 521 -26.57 23.71 9.30
N ILE A 522 -26.24 24.91 8.80
CA ILE A 522 -26.44 26.17 9.52
C ILE A 522 -27.90 26.36 9.92
N LYS A 523 -28.83 26.07 9.00
CA LYS A 523 -30.28 26.14 9.29
C LYS A 523 -30.68 25.18 10.41
N GLN A 524 -30.21 23.93 10.37
CA GLN A 524 -30.55 22.95 11.40
C GLN A 524 -29.98 23.31 12.76
N ILE A 525 -28.72 23.77 12.81
CA ILE A 525 -28.10 24.25 14.04
C ILE A 525 -28.90 25.40 14.63
N ALA A 526 -29.29 26.37 13.81
CA ALA A 526 -30.12 27.49 14.24
C ALA A 526 -31.52 27.08 14.71
N VAL A 527 -32.12 26.04 14.11
CA VAL A 527 -33.41 25.48 14.56
C VAL A 527 -33.25 24.75 15.90
N ALA A 528 -32.24 23.90 16.05
CA ALA A 528 -31.96 23.18 17.29
C ALA A 528 -31.68 24.12 18.46
N ALA A 529 -30.93 25.21 18.21
CA ALA A 529 -30.65 26.24 19.21
C ALA A 529 -31.91 26.92 19.78
N ARG A 530 -33.02 26.99 19.01
CA ARG A 530 -34.30 27.52 19.52
C ARG A 530 -34.96 26.62 20.56
N SER A 531 -34.61 25.35 20.56
CA SER A 531 -35.09 24.34 21.51
C SER A 531 -34.02 23.99 22.55
N ASP A 532 -33.01 24.87 22.73
CA ASP A 532 -31.87 24.69 23.64
C ASP A 532 -31.07 23.39 23.40
N ARG A 533 -31.17 22.83 22.19
CA ARG A 533 -30.39 21.66 21.76
C ARG A 533 -29.10 22.10 21.11
N LYS A 534 -27.99 21.53 21.55
CA LYS A 534 -26.67 21.70 20.92
C LYS A 534 -26.36 20.50 20.04
N ILE A 535 -26.35 20.73 18.73
CA ILE A 535 -26.02 19.72 17.72
C ILE A 535 -24.75 20.11 16.99
N ASN A 536 -23.90 19.13 16.71
CA ASN A 536 -22.74 19.24 15.83
C ASN A 536 -23.06 18.54 14.52
N ILE A 537 -22.88 19.23 13.40
CA ILE A 537 -23.16 18.68 12.06
C ILE A 537 -21.86 18.52 11.29
N PHE A 538 -21.59 17.29 10.88
CA PHE A 538 -20.45 16.87 10.07
C PHE A 538 -20.81 16.98 8.59
N ILE A 539 -19.95 17.65 7.82
CA ILE A 539 -20.19 18.02 6.42
C ILE A 539 -18.98 17.65 5.59
N SER A 540 -19.15 16.71 4.66
CA SER A 540 -18.10 16.35 3.71
C SER A 540 -17.85 17.47 2.69
N LEU A 541 -16.57 17.79 2.48
CA LEU A 541 -16.13 18.74 1.46
C LEU A 541 -15.51 18.02 0.28
N SER A 542 -15.97 18.36 -0.92
CA SER A 542 -15.39 17.87 -2.17
C SER A 542 -14.00 18.46 -2.44
N CYS A 543 -13.24 17.84 -3.36
CA CYS A 543 -11.95 18.38 -3.81
C CYS A 543 -12.09 19.80 -4.40
N ASP A 544 -13.22 20.11 -5.05
CA ASP A 544 -13.51 21.45 -5.57
C ASP A 544 -13.76 22.46 -4.45
N GLY A 545 -14.46 22.06 -3.39
CA GLY A 545 -14.67 22.87 -2.19
C GLY A 545 -13.35 23.25 -1.51
N LEU A 546 -12.39 22.31 -1.45
CA LEU A 546 -11.05 22.57 -0.89
C LEU A 546 -10.26 23.61 -1.69
N LYS A 547 -10.45 23.66 -3.00
CA LYS A 547 -9.78 24.61 -3.92
C LYS A 547 -10.45 25.99 -3.97
N ASP A 548 -11.68 26.11 -3.47
CA ASP A 548 -12.42 27.37 -3.47
C ASP A 548 -11.86 28.35 -2.42
N ALA A 549 -10.97 29.24 -2.88
CA ALA A 549 -10.39 30.29 -2.07
C ALA A 549 -11.41 31.27 -1.44
N THR A 550 -12.66 31.27 -1.90
CA THR A 550 -13.73 32.12 -1.34
C THR A 550 -14.53 31.44 -0.23
N LEU A 551 -14.39 30.12 -0.05
CA LEU A 551 -15.25 29.33 0.84
C LEU A 551 -15.19 29.79 2.29
N ALA A 552 -13.99 29.92 2.88
CA ALA A 552 -13.86 30.33 4.29
C ALA A 552 -14.52 31.69 4.59
N ARG A 553 -14.32 32.68 3.72
CA ARG A 553 -14.94 34.01 3.86
C ARG A 553 -16.45 33.92 3.72
N TRP A 554 -16.93 33.11 2.78
CA TRP A 554 -18.35 32.90 2.58
C TRP A 554 -19.01 32.21 3.79
N VAL A 555 -18.38 31.17 4.35
CA VAL A 555 -18.82 30.48 5.58
C VAL A 555 -18.88 31.47 6.75
N SER A 556 -17.85 32.30 6.93
CA SER A 556 -17.84 33.35 7.97
C SER A 556 -19.07 34.24 7.91
N ALA A 557 -19.45 34.72 6.72
CA ALA A 557 -20.62 35.58 6.55
C ALA A 557 -21.94 34.85 6.89
N ARG A 558 -22.02 33.55 6.60
CA ARG A 558 -23.21 32.73 6.92
C ARG A 558 -23.35 32.43 8.41
N ILE A 559 -22.25 32.07 9.08
CA ILE A 559 -22.21 31.87 10.53
C ILE A 559 -22.64 33.15 11.26
N GLN A 560 -22.06 34.30 10.89
CA GLN A 560 -22.39 35.60 11.51
C GLN A 560 -23.86 35.99 11.29
N SER A 561 -24.40 35.78 10.10
CA SER A 561 -25.81 36.07 9.78
C SER A 561 -26.78 35.18 10.57
N ALA A 562 -26.46 33.89 10.70
CA ALA A 562 -27.27 32.92 11.44
C ALA A 562 -27.07 32.99 12.97
N LYS A 563 -26.01 33.66 13.44
CA LYS A 563 -25.61 33.78 14.85
C LYS A 563 -25.44 32.41 15.54
N ILE A 564 -24.85 31.45 14.83
CA ILE A 564 -24.53 30.13 15.39
C ILE A 564 -23.07 30.08 15.86
N PRO A 565 -22.75 29.29 16.90
CA PRO A 565 -21.38 28.91 17.23
C PRO A 565 -20.73 28.15 16.07
N GLY A 566 -19.50 28.53 15.68
CA GLY A 566 -18.77 27.84 14.61
C GLY A 566 -18.36 26.41 14.97
N GLU A 567 -18.18 26.12 16.26
CA GLU A 567 -17.84 24.79 16.81
C GLU A 567 -18.87 23.69 16.47
N GLN A 568 -20.10 24.08 16.15
CA GLN A 568 -21.17 23.17 15.75
C GLN A 568 -21.10 22.76 14.27
N LEU A 569 -20.25 23.42 13.48
CA LEU A 569 -19.95 23.04 12.09
C LEU A 569 -18.62 22.27 12.05
N VAL A 570 -18.71 21.01 11.66
CA VAL A 570 -17.57 20.11 11.54
C VAL A 570 -17.36 19.76 10.06
N PHE A 571 -16.18 20.05 9.52
CA PHE A 571 -15.87 19.82 8.11
C PHE A 571 -15.04 18.54 7.93
N CYS A 572 -15.54 17.60 7.14
CA CYS A 572 -14.85 16.35 6.80
C CYS A 572 -14.06 16.51 5.51
N ILE A 573 -12.77 16.21 5.57
CA ILE A 573 -11.83 16.33 4.47
C ILE A 573 -11.15 14.97 4.27
N ASN A 574 -11.38 14.34 3.12
CA ASN A 574 -10.75 13.07 2.77
C ASN A 574 -9.20 13.17 2.76
N GLU A 575 -8.51 12.17 3.32
CA GLU A 575 -7.05 12.11 3.44
C GLU A 575 -6.36 12.27 2.08
N VAL A 576 -6.81 11.55 1.05
CA VAL A 576 -6.21 11.57 -0.30
C VAL A 576 -6.35 12.98 -0.92
N HIS A 577 -7.51 13.61 -0.75
CA HIS A 577 -7.71 14.99 -1.20
C HIS A 577 -6.81 15.98 -0.44
N ALA A 578 -6.63 15.77 0.87
CA ALA A 578 -5.79 16.61 1.70
C ALA A 578 -4.30 16.50 1.34
N VAL A 579 -3.79 15.30 1.07
CA VAL A 579 -2.41 15.07 0.61
C VAL A 579 -2.16 15.73 -0.75
N ASN A 580 -3.06 15.48 -1.70
CA ASN A 580 -2.91 16.00 -3.07
C ASN A 580 -3.08 17.52 -3.18
N GLN A 581 -3.73 18.16 -2.20
CA GLN A 581 -4.04 19.59 -2.19
C GLN A 581 -3.59 20.31 -0.92
N LEU A 582 -2.46 19.90 -0.35
CA LEU A 582 -1.98 20.36 0.98
C LEU A 582 -1.96 21.89 1.14
N LYS A 583 -1.57 22.64 0.10
CA LYS A 583 -1.53 24.10 0.15
C LYS A 583 -2.93 24.72 0.24
N ALA A 584 -3.89 24.20 -0.54
CA ALA A 584 -5.27 24.69 -0.53
C ALA A 584 -5.94 24.37 0.82
N VAL A 585 -5.73 23.14 1.31
CA VAL A 585 -6.25 22.67 2.59
C VAL A 585 -5.70 23.51 3.76
N LYS A 586 -4.38 23.79 3.80
CA LYS A 586 -3.79 24.68 4.82
C LYS A 586 -4.41 26.08 4.85
N ASN A 587 -4.71 26.64 3.68
CA ASN A 587 -5.33 27.97 3.58
C ASN A 587 -6.78 27.95 4.05
N LEU A 588 -7.56 26.95 3.64
CA LEU A 588 -8.94 26.76 4.07
C LEU A 588 -9.00 26.53 5.59
N TYR A 589 -8.16 25.63 6.11
CA TYR A 589 -8.02 25.32 7.53
C TYR A 589 -7.78 26.58 8.37
N LYS A 590 -6.82 27.43 7.95
CA LYS A 590 -6.53 28.69 8.66
C LYS A 590 -7.75 29.59 8.77
N GLY A 591 -8.57 29.66 7.73
CA GLY A 591 -9.82 30.44 7.72
C GLY A 591 -10.91 29.83 8.60
N LEU A 592 -11.11 28.52 8.55
CA LEU A 592 -12.11 27.81 9.34
C LEU A 592 -11.78 27.81 10.85
N LYS A 593 -10.49 27.66 11.21
CA LYS A 593 -10.05 27.73 12.62
C LYS A 593 -10.31 29.09 13.26
N GLN A 594 -10.21 30.19 12.50
CA GLN A 594 -10.57 31.54 12.99
C GLN A 594 -12.07 31.67 13.30
N LEU A 595 -12.91 30.80 12.74
CA LEU A 595 -14.34 30.74 13.01
C LEU A 595 -14.68 29.74 14.11
N HIS A 596 -13.67 29.09 14.70
CA HIS A 596 -13.83 27.97 15.65
C HIS A 596 -14.56 26.75 15.06
N CYS A 597 -14.59 26.60 13.73
CA CYS A 597 -15.09 25.38 13.10
C CYS A 597 -14.17 24.21 13.38
N GLN A 598 -14.75 23.02 13.55
CA GLN A 598 -14.01 21.78 13.76
C GLN A 598 -13.72 21.08 12.43
N ILE A 599 -12.68 20.24 12.40
CA ILE A 599 -12.24 19.54 11.19
C ILE A 599 -12.00 18.06 11.47
N VAL A 600 -12.46 17.23 10.52
CA VAL A 600 -12.18 15.79 10.46
C VAL A 600 -11.24 15.52 9.29
N LEU A 601 -10.18 14.75 9.52
CA LEU A 601 -9.52 14.02 8.43
C LEU A 601 -10.25 12.69 8.24
N ASP A 602 -10.88 12.56 7.08
CA ASP A 602 -11.75 11.46 6.71
C ASP A 602 -11.00 10.40 5.90
N GLU A 603 -11.45 9.14 5.95
CA GLU A 603 -10.78 7.98 5.32
C GLU A 603 -9.30 7.81 5.75
N PHE A 604 -8.99 8.09 7.01
CA PHE A 604 -7.62 8.19 7.53
C PHE A 604 -6.95 6.82 7.80
N GLY A 605 -5.70 6.68 7.38
CA GLY A 605 -4.77 5.63 7.85
C GLY A 605 -4.05 4.86 6.75
N THR A 606 -4.49 4.94 5.50
CA THR A 606 -3.99 4.10 4.38
C THR A 606 -2.74 4.66 3.69
N GLY A 607 -2.33 5.89 4.01
CA GLY A 607 -1.10 6.51 3.51
C GLY A 607 0.18 5.94 4.12
N LEU A 608 1.33 6.13 3.44
CA LEU A 608 2.65 5.67 3.93
C LEU A 608 3.09 6.33 5.26
N ASN A 609 2.58 7.52 5.58
CA ASN A 609 2.84 8.22 6.84
C ASN A 609 1.71 9.22 7.19
N PRO A 610 0.54 8.72 7.60
CA PRO A 610 -0.69 9.51 7.68
C PRO A 610 -0.59 10.61 8.76
N PHE A 611 0.17 10.37 9.84
CA PHE A 611 0.40 11.35 10.91
C PHE A 611 1.29 12.54 10.52
N GLN A 612 2.02 12.47 9.40
CA GLN A 612 2.70 13.66 8.89
C GLN A 612 1.71 14.75 8.48
N LEU A 613 0.57 14.35 7.90
CA LEU A 613 -0.49 15.27 7.50
C LEU A 613 -1.16 15.92 8.72
N VAL A 614 -1.34 15.15 9.80
CA VAL A 614 -1.91 15.62 11.07
C VAL A 614 -1.09 16.77 11.66
N LYS A 615 0.24 16.72 11.59
CA LYS A 615 1.11 17.83 12.05
C LYS A 615 0.88 19.14 11.29
N HIS A 616 0.40 19.06 10.05
CA HIS A 616 0.19 20.21 9.19
C HIS A 616 -1.22 20.78 9.24
N ILE A 617 -2.23 19.93 9.49
CA ILE A 617 -3.63 20.32 9.51
C ILE A 617 -4.14 20.47 10.94
N GLN A 618 -3.62 19.75 11.95
CA GLN A 618 -4.13 19.77 13.32
C GLN A 618 -5.67 19.63 13.39
N PRO A 619 -6.22 18.51 12.91
CA PRO A 619 -7.66 18.25 12.93
C PRO A 619 -8.17 17.98 14.36
N ASP A 620 -9.46 18.17 14.58
CA ASP A 620 -10.16 17.86 15.84
C ASP A 620 -10.57 16.39 15.90
N TYR A 621 -10.84 15.78 14.75
CA TYR A 621 -11.19 14.37 14.64
C TYR A 621 -10.40 13.65 13.54
N LEU A 622 -10.16 12.36 13.73
CA LEU A 622 -9.76 11.42 12.68
C LEU A 622 -10.88 10.40 12.49
N ARG A 623 -11.40 10.26 11.26
CA ARG A 623 -12.30 9.17 10.91
C ARG A 623 -11.50 8.08 10.20
N ILE A 624 -11.47 6.90 10.80
CA ILE A 624 -10.65 5.77 10.35
C ILE A 624 -11.19 5.23 9.02
N ASN A 625 -10.28 4.89 8.10
CA ASN A 625 -10.64 4.33 6.79
C ASN A 625 -11.41 3.01 6.90
N MET A 626 -12.43 2.82 6.04
CA MET A 626 -13.26 1.61 6.02
C MET A 626 -12.47 0.31 5.76
N ALA A 627 -11.30 0.39 5.12
CA ALA A 627 -10.43 -0.77 4.88
C ALA A 627 -9.94 -1.45 6.18
N TYR A 628 -9.86 -0.72 7.30
CA TYR A 628 -9.55 -1.31 8.60
C TYR A 628 -10.77 -1.93 9.30
N ILE A 629 -11.97 -1.56 8.86
CA ILE A 629 -13.24 -1.98 9.46
C ILE A 629 -13.73 -3.29 8.84
N GLU A 630 -13.46 -3.50 7.55
CA GLU A 630 -13.73 -4.78 6.88
C GLU A 630 -13.02 -5.94 7.60
N GLY A 631 -13.80 -6.90 8.11
CA GLY A 631 -13.27 -8.05 8.85
C GLY A 631 -12.69 -7.73 10.24
N LEU A 632 -12.98 -6.55 10.81
CA LEU A 632 -12.40 -6.09 12.09
C LEU A 632 -12.56 -7.10 13.24
N ALA A 633 -13.69 -7.80 13.33
CA ALA A 633 -13.93 -8.77 14.40
C ALA A 633 -12.99 -9.99 14.34
N ALA A 634 -12.53 -10.37 13.14
CA ALA A 634 -11.67 -11.53 12.92
C ALA A 634 -10.18 -11.16 12.73
N SER A 635 -9.87 -9.92 12.37
CA SER A 635 -8.51 -9.46 12.06
C SER A 635 -7.84 -8.80 13.27
N SER A 636 -6.96 -9.52 13.95
CA SER A 636 -6.12 -8.96 15.03
C SER A 636 -5.16 -7.87 14.52
N GLU A 637 -4.75 -7.94 13.25
CA GLU A 637 -3.92 -6.93 12.59
C GLU A 637 -4.67 -5.61 12.42
N ASN A 638 -5.93 -5.66 11.96
CA ASN A 638 -6.77 -4.47 11.84
C ASN A 638 -7.06 -3.85 13.22
N GLN A 639 -7.36 -4.68 14.22
CA GLN A 639 -7.56 -4.21 15.60
C GLN A 639 -6.31 -3.53 16.16
N ASN A 640 -5.11 -4.09 15.92
CA ASN A 640 -3.86 -3.48 16.36
C ASN A 640 -3.58 -2.17 15.62
N SER A 641 -3.81 -2.12 14.31
CA SER A 641 -3.65 -0.90 13.50
C SER A 641 -4.56 0.22 13.99
N ILE A 642 -5.83 -0.09 14.29
CA ILE A 642 -6.77 0.87 14.87
C ILE A 642 -6.28 1.33 16.25
N ARG A 643 -5.82 0.42 17.12
CA ARG A 643 -5.26 0.79 18.44
C ARG A 643 -4.05 1.72 18.34
N GLU A 644 -3.18 1.50 17.35
CA GLU A 644 -2.04 2.40 17.11
C GLU A 644 -2.50 3.78 16.67
N ILE A 645 -3.47 3.85 15.75
CA ILE A 645 -4.06 5.11 15.28
C ILE A 645 -4.74 5.84 16.45
N THR A 646 -5.58 5.17 17.24
CA THR A 646 -6.31 5.78 18.36
C THR A 646 -5.36 6.24 19.47
N SER A 647 -4.36 5.43 19.83
CA SER A 647 -3.35 5.79 20.81
C SER A 647 -2.54 7.02 20.39
N GLN A 648 -2.11 7.05 19.12
CA GLN A 648 -1.35 8.19 18.61
C GLN A 648 -2.22 9.45 18.49
N ALA A 649 -3.48 9.33 18.07
CA ALA A 649 -4.43 10.44 18.03
C ALA A 649 -4.68 11.01 19.44
N SER A 650 -4.89 10.14 20.43
CA SER A 650 -5.08 10.52 21.83
C SER A 650 -3.87 11.30 22.38
N SER A 651 -2.64 10.88 22.06
CA SER A 651 -1.42 11.60 22.46
C SER A 651 -1.31 13.02 21.86
N MET A 652 -2.07 13.30 20.79
CA MET A 652 -2.15 14.58 20.11
C MET A 652 -3.42 15.36 20.46
N GLU A 653 -4.22 14.88 21.42
CA GLU A 653 -5.52 15.44 21.82
C GLU A 653 -6.55 15.47 20.68
N ILE A 654 -6.51 14.47 19.78
CA ILE A 654 -7.41 14.34 18.63
C ILE A 654 -8.36 13.18 18.88
N SER A 655 -9.66 13.41 18.71
CA SER A 655 -10.67 12.36 18.87
C SER A 655 -10.77 11.47 17.64
N THR A 656 -11.20 10.22 17.84
CA THR A 656 -11.29 9.21 16.80
C THR A 656 -12.73 8.76 16.55
N ILE A 657 -13.06 8.55 15.28
CA ILE A 657 -14.37 8.10 14.82
C ILE A 657 -14.16 6.80 14.03
N LEU A 658 -14.84 5.75 14.46
CA LEU A 658 -14.86 4.47 13.77
C LEU A 658 -16.17 4.33 12.95
N PRO A 659 -16.11 4.36 11.61
CA PRO A 659 -17.29 4.23 10.76
C PRO A 659 -17.68 2.77 10.53
N GLY A 660 -18.80 2.55 9.83
CA GLY A 660 -19.16 1.24 9.28
C GLY A 660 -19.63 0.19 10.28
N VAL A 661 -20.04 0.57 11.50
CA VAL A 661 -20.55 -0.39 12.49
C VAL A 661 -21.88 -1.00 12.03
N SER A 662 -21.83 -2.25 11.59
CA SER A 662 -22.95 -2.96 10.95
C SER A 662 -23.65 -3.98 11.85
N ASP A 663 -23.01 -4.41 12.95
CA ASP A 663 -23.60 -5.36 13.89
C ASP A 663 -23.05 -5.23 15.34
N ALA A 664 -23.69 -5.95 16.27
CA ALA A 664 -23.34 -5.96 17.69
C ALA A 664 -21.96 -6.57 17.98
N SER A 665 -21.50 -7.53 17.16
CA SER A 665 -20.20 -8.18 17.33
C SER A 665 -19.06 -7.19 17.07
N MET A 666 -19.19 -6.38 16.01
CA MET A 666 -18.25 -5.30 15.73
C MET A 666 -18.24 -4.29 16.88
N LEU A 667 -19.41 -3.90 17.40
CA LEU A 667 -19.49 -2.93 18.49
C LEU A 667 -18.70 -3.36 19.74
N SER A 668 -18.75 -4.66 20.11
CA SER A 668 -17.96 -5.20 21.22
C SER A 668 -16.44 -5.06 21.03
N VAL A 669 -15.95 -5.26 19.81
CA VAL A 669 -14.54 -5.09 19.46
C VAL A 669 -14.16 -3.62 19.47
N VAL A 670 -15.08 -2.75 19.06
CA VAL A 670 -14.87 -1.31 19.00
C VAL A 670 -14.60 -0.71 20.40
N TRP A 671 -15.24 -1.23 21.45
CA TRP A 671 -14.89 -0.87 22.84
C TRP A 671 -13.45 -1.26 23.23
N THR A 672 -12.91 -2.35 22.68
CA THR A 672 -11.57 -2.83 23.03
C THR A 672 -10.44 -2.09 22.31
N VAL A 673 -10.72 -1.45 21.18
CA VAL A 673 -9.72 -0.73 20.39
C VAL A 673 -9.59 0.75 20.78
N GLY A 674 -10.41 1.22 21.72
CA GLY A 674 -10.25 2.53 22.37
C GLY A 674 -10.60 3.74 21.49
N THR A 675 -11.57 3.62 20.58
CA THR A 675 -12.08 4.77 19.81
C THR A 675 -13.03 5.64 20.66
N ASP A 676 -13.12 6.92 20.36
CA ASP A 676 -13.98 7.85 21.11
C ASP A 676 -15.45 7.83 20.64
N PHE A 677 -15.62 7.68 19.32
CA PHE A 677 -16.89 7.74 18.62
C PHE A 677 -17.06 6.59 17.63
N VAL A 678 -18.32 6.26 17.36
CA VAL A 678 -18.73 5.21 16.42
C VAL A 678 -19.87 5.70 15.51
N GLN A 679 -19.90 5.20 14.28
CA GLN A 679 -20.94 5.49 13.30
C GLN A 679 -21.25 4.23 12.49
N GLY A 680 -22.53 3.99 12.17
CA GLY A 680 -22.92 2.89 11.30
C GLY A 680 -24.41 2.56 11.34
N ASP A 681 -24.85 1.74 10.39
CA ASP A 681 -26.26 1.42 10.18
C ASP A 681 -26.87 0.60 11.33
N PHE A 682 -26.04 -0.12 12.10
CA PHE A 682 -26.47 -0.81 13.31
C PHE A 682 -27.02 0.15 14.37
N LEU A 683 -26.46 1.37 14.45
CA LEU A 683 -26.91 2.40 15.39
C LEU A 683 -28.20 3.05 14.86
N GLN A 684 -28.10 3.60 13.66
CA GLN A 684 -29.21 4.14 12.89
C GLN A 684 -28.74 4.35 11.45
N ALA A 685 -29.50 3.82 10.49
CA ALA A 685 -29.33 4.19 9.09
C ALA A 685 -29.63 5.69 8.88
N PRO A 686 -29.08 6.35 7.84
CA PRO A 686 -29.35 7.75 7.56
C PRO A 686 -30.86 8.04 7.46
N SER A 687 -31.34 9.07 8.16
CA SER A 687 -32.78 9.40 8.23
C SER A 687 -33.06 10.88 8.00
N LYS A 688 -34.29 11.23 7.62
CA LYS A 688 -34.70 12.64 7.40
C LYS A 688 -34.83 13.45 8.70
N SER A 689 -34.77 12.81 9.86
CA SER A 689 -35.05 13.41 11.16
C SER A 689 -33.87 13.31 12.13
N LEU A 690 -33.69 14.35 12.95
CA LEU A 690 -32.71 14.42 14.04
C LEU A 690 -33.32 13.85 15.35
N ASN A 691 -33.66 12.56 15.35
CA ASN A 691 -34.43 11.89 16.42
C ASN A 691 -33.69 10.75 17.13
N TYR A 692 -32.37 10.66 16.99
CA TYR A 692 -31.57 9.67 17.70
C TYR A 692 -31.50 9.98 19.20
N ASP A 693 -31.64 8.96 20.05
CA ASP A 693 -31.51 9.08 21.51
C ASP A 693 -30.08 8.80 21.97
N PHE A 694 -29.29 9.88 22.09
CA PHE A 694 -27.91 9.83 22.57
C PHE A 694 -27.77 9.47 24.06
N SER A 695 -28.85 9.40 24.84
CA SER A 695 -28.80 9.06 26.27
C SER A 695 -28.72 7.56 26.54
N SER A 696 -29.10 6.74 25.56
CA SER A 696 -29.21 5.28 25.69
C SER A 696 -27.86 4.54 25.76
N MET A 697 -26.77 5.15 25.29
CA MET A 697 -25.43 4.56 25.22
C MET A 697 -24.43 5.17 26.23
N SER A 698 -24.84 6.20 26.98
CA SER A 698 -24.00 6.88 27.98
C SER A 698 -24.02 6.22 29.38
N GLY A 699 -24.40 4.94 29.46
CA GLY A 699 -24.61 4.18 30.71
C GLY A 699 -23.56 3.13 30.97
#